data_AF-A0A238XUN8-F1
#
_entry.id   AF-A0A238XUN8-F1
#
_cell.length_a   1.000
_cell.length_b   1.000
_cell.length_c   1.000
_cell.angle_alpha   90.00
_cell.angle_beta   90.00
_cell.angle_gamma   90.00
#
_symmetry.space_group_name_H-M   'P 1'
#
loop_
_entity.id
_entity.type
_entity.pdbx_description
1 polymer ?
#
loop_
_entity_poly.entity_id
_entity_poly.type
_entity_poly.pdbx_seq_one_letter_code
_entity_poly.pdbx_strand_id
1 'polypeptide(L)'
;MALSGLFRKKTVQDILKQVAKNEADGHNALGKHLTTRDLTAFGIAAIVGAGIFSTIGKASADGGPAVIFLFLFTALACSFAAFAYAEFASMVPVSGSAYTYSYVAFGEIIAWIIGWALIMEYAVGNITVAISWSDYFTGLLQSGGIHLPQWIQMDYLTASNGFKDATALMQGGKSYENLSTALQASYTAWTTAPTIGSFHFVADLPALFIIILITALVYRGMKESRNASNAMVVVKLCIVLLVIAVGIFYVDTANWDPFAPNGVSGVLKGVSAVFFAYIGFDAISTTAEECKNPQRDLPRGMMWAIIICTILYIAIALVLTGMVRYNELNVGDPLAFVFDKLNLKWMSGIIAVSAVVAMASVLLVFQMGQPRIWMSMSRDGLLPKKFSTVHPKFKTPSFATIVTGFVVAVPALFLNLTMVTDLCSIGTLFAFVLVCAGVLVLQNKTDIPRGKFKTPYVNSKYILPVLMIAGIYYAFAFNNKATMAFINNEAQTNDATTIITSLDKEESTKVFNYLESIDVHNKTAETSDLEHLLSQYQDDEAKYAEVVKGLPINDSLKYESGFSLFKHKIPMWIFIFVLVGLAVWSFRQNLSLIPLLGLICCLYMMAELSVWNWIYFTIWLLLGLVIYFTYSRKNSKLNFVEKI
;
A
#
# COMPACT_ATOMS: atom_id res chain seq x y z
N MET A 1 31.95 19.05 -14.44
CA MET A 1 30.52 19.28 -14.77
C MET A 1 29.82 19.68 -13.48
N ALA A 2 29.39 20.94 -13.33
CA ALA A 2 28.94 21.46 -12.03
C ALA A 2 27.65 20.75 -11.55
N LEU A 3 27.68 20.25 -10.31
CA LEU A 3 26.54 19.61 -9.62
C LEU A 3 25.33 20.55 -9.46
N SER A 4 25.53 21.87 -9.58
CA SER A 4 24.49 22.90 -9.50
C SER A 4 23.40 22.75 -10.57
N GLY A 5 23.76 22.28 -11.77
CA GLY A 5 22.80 22.10 -12.88
C GLY A 5 21.79 20.97 -12.69
N LEU A 6 21.94 20.13 -11.65
CA LEU A 6 21.00 19.03 -11.34
C LEU A 6 19.79 19.49 -10.50
N PHE A 7 19.91 20.61 -9.78
CA PHE A 7 18.89 21.10 -8.84
C PHE A 7 18.14 22.32 -9.35
N ARG A 8 17.97 22.43 -10.67
CA ARG A 8 17.23 23.54 -11.30
C ARG A 8 15.78 23.56 -10.83
N LYS A 9 15.29 24.72 -10.44
CA LYS A 9 13.96 24.87 -9.83
C LYS A 9 13.04 25.66 -10.74
N LYS A 10 11.75 25.36 -10.65
CA LYS A 10 10.70 26.22 -11.16
C LYS A 10 10.28 27.17 -10.05
N THR A 11 10.17 28.45 -10.35
CA THR A 11 9.61 29.39 -9.39
C THR A 11 8.10 29.24 -9.35
N VAL A 12 7.49 29.51 -8.19
CA VAL A 12 6.03 29.52 -8.04
C VAL A 12 5.40 30.52 -9.03
N GLN A 13 6.07 31.66 -9.27
CA GLN A 13 5.60 32.70 -10.19
C GLN A 13 5.54 32.22 -11.64
N ASP A 14 6.55 31.49 -12.12
CA ASP A 14 6.58 30.95 -13.48
C ASP A 14 5.46 29.93 -13.70
N ILE A 15 5.21 29.10 -12.69
CA ILE A 15 4.10 28.13 -12.70
C ILE A 15 2.76 28.88 -12.80
N LEU A 16 2.53 29.89 -11.96
CA LEU A 16 1.29 30.67 -11.98
C LEU A 16 1.10 31.43 -13.31
N LYS A 17 2.16 31.98 -13.90
CA LYS A 17 2.13 32.61 -15.22
C LYS A 17 1.78 31.61 -16.32
N GLN A 18 2.35 30.40 -16.26
CA GLN A 18 2.05 29.34 -17.22
C GLN A 18 0.59 28.90 -17.15
N VAL A 19 0.04 28.79 -15.93
CA VAL A 19 -1.39 28.48 -15.72
C VAL A 19 -2.28 29.58 -16.28
N ALA A 20 -2.00 30.84 -15.95
CA ALA A 20 -2.78 31.97 -16.46
C ALA A 20 -2.77 32.03 -17.99
N LYS A 21 -1.62 31.75 -18.62
CA LYS A 21 -1.51 31.64 -20.07
C LYS A 21 -2.34 30.50 -20.65
N ASN A 22 -2.28 29.31 -20.05
CA ASN A 22 -3.06 28.15 -20.48
C ASN A 22 -4.58 28.38 -20.34
N GLU A 23 -5.01 29.13 -19.32
CA GLU A 23 -6.40 29.53 -19.12
C GLU A 23 -6.87 30.57 -20.15
N ALA A 24 -6.02 31.56 -20.47
CA ALA A 24 -6.33 32.62 -21.42
C ALA A 24 -6.44 32.12 -22.88
N ASP A 25 -5.62 31.13 -23.27
CA ASP A 25 -5.58 30.63 -24.64
C ASP A 25 -6.81 29.76 -25.02
N GLY A 26 -7.71 29.44 -24.08
CA GLY A 26 -9.04 28.82 -24.30
C GLY A 26 -9.06 27.40 -24.90
N HIS A 27 -8.01 26.98 -25.59
CA HIS A 27 -7.92 25.74 -26.34
C HIS A 27 -7.51 24.52 -25.48
N ASN A 28 -7.07 24.75 -24.23
CA ASN A 28 -6.58 23.72 -23.30
C ASN A 28 -7.08 23.85 -21.84
N ALA A 29 -8.00 24.78 -21.54
CA ALA A 29 -8.43 25.04 -20.16
C ALA A 29 -9.50 24.02 -19.69
N LEU A 30 -9.24 23.37 -18.56
CA LEU A 30 -10.22 22.50 -17.90
C LEU A 30 -11.31 23.35 -17.22
N GLY A 31 -12.56 22.88 -17.24
CA GLY A 31 -13.66 23.59 -16.58
C GLY A 31 -13.51 23.59 -15.05
N LYS A 32 -13.62 24.75 -14.41
CA LYS A 32 -13.60 24.88 -12.94
C LYS A 32 -14.99 24.64 -12.35
N HIS A 33 -15.24 23.42 -11.89
CA HIS A 33 -16.57 23.00 -11.43
C HIS A 33 -16.56 22.14 -10.17
N LEU A 34 -15.40 21.68 -9.68
CA LEU A 34 -15.29 20.94 -8.43
C LEU A 34 -15.35 21.87 -7.21
N THR A 35 -16.20 21.51 -6.25
CA THR A 35 -16.34 22.15 -4.93
C THR A 35 -15.82 21.25 -3.82
N THR A 36 -15.75 21.74 -2.58
CA THR A 36 -15.35 20.93 -1.42
C THR A 36 -16.10 19.61 -1.31
N ARG A 37 -17.43 19.60 -1.55
CA ARG A 37 -18.24 18.38 -1.48
C ARG A 37 -17.85 17.36 -2.54
N ASP A 38 -17.63 17.83 -3.77
CA ASP A 38 -17.17 16.96 -4.86
C ASP A 38 -15.79 16.37 -4.55
N LEU A 39 -14.87 17.20 -4.01
CA LEU A 39 -13.51 16.77 -3.67
C LEU A 39 -13.49 15.79 -2.49
N THR A 40 -14.33 16.00 -1.47
CA THR A 40 -14.50 15.04 -0.37
C THR A 40 -15.06 13.73 -0.89
N ALA A 41 -16.10 13.76 -1.74
CA ALA A 41 -16.65 12.55 -2.34
C ALA A 41 -15.61 11.82 -3.21
N PHE A 42 -14.83 12.57 -4.01
CA PHE A 42 -13.73 12.02 -4.80
C PHE A 42 -12.63 11.41 -3.93
N GLY A 43 -12.26 12.06 -2.82
CA GLY A 43 -11.32 11.53 -1.85
C GLY A 43 -11.79 10.22 -1.23
N ILE A 44 -13.04 10.17 -0.77
CA ILE A 44 -13.66 8.93 -0.28
C ILE A 44 -13.70 7.88 -1.38
N ALA A 45 -13.98 8.26 -2.63
CA ALA A 45 -13.97 7.36 -3.78
C ALA A 45 -12.62 6.68 -3.95
N ALA A 46 -11.54 7.43 -3.79
CA ALA A 46 -10.16 6.99 -3.97
C ALA A 46 -9.68 6.12 -2.81
N ILE A 47 -10.05 6.46 -1.57
CA ILE A 47 -9.62 5.79 -0.35
C ILE A 47 -10.42 4.49 -0.13
N VAL A 48 -11.75 4.56 -0.20
CA VAL A 48 -12.65 3.40 0.04
C VAL A 48 -12.66 2.46 -1.16
N GLY A 49 -11.77 1.45 -1.09
CA GLY A 49 -11.57 0.42 -2.11
C GLY A 49 -10.86 -0.82 -1.55
N ALA A 50 -9.86 -1.32 -2.29
CA ALA A 50 -9.19 -2.60 -2.02
C ALA A 50 -8.63 -2.70 -0.60
N GLY A 51 -8.20 -1.59 -0.01
CA GLY A 51 -7.71 -1.57 1.36
C GLY A 51 -8.73 -2.06 2.40
N ILE A 52 -9.96 -1.53 2.37
CA ILE A 52 -10.96 -1.86 3.39
C ILE A 52 -11.76 -3.12 3.08
N PHE A 53 -11.90 -3.49 1.81
CA PHE A 53 -12.64 -4.69 1.44
C PHE A 53 -11.73 -5.92 1.38
N SER A 54 -10.44 -5.81 1.04
CA SER A 54 -9.54 -6.96 0.88
C SER A 54 -8.39 -6.94 1.88
N THR A 55 -7.54 -5.91 1.88
CA THR A 55 -6.29 -5.93 2.69
C THR A 55 -6.53 -5.92 4.20
N ILE A 56 -7.70 -5.45 4.67
CA ILE A 56 -8.09 -5.51 6.09
C ILE A 56 -8.11 -6.94 6.64
N GLY A 57 -8.45 -7.94 5.82
CA GLY A 57 -8.50 -9.33 6.26
C GLY A 57 -7.12 -9.82 6.65
N LYS A 58 -6.13 -9.61 5.78
CA LYS A 58 -4.72 -9.93 6.05
C LYS A 58 -4.18 -9.14 7.25
N ALA A 59 -4.44 -7.84 7.32
CA ALA A 59 -4.00 -7.01 8.45
C ALA A 59 -4.61 -7.46 9.79
N SER A 60 -5.87 -7.90 9.77
CA SER A 60 -6.55 -8.42 10.95
C SER A 60 -6.04 -9.81 11.33
N ALA A 61 -5.69 -10.66 10.36
CA ALA A 61 -5.07 -11.96 10.63
C ALA A 61 -3.68 -11.82 11.27
N ASP A 62 -2.90 -10.82 10.85
CA ASP A 62 -1.56 -10.57 11.40
C ASP A 62 -1.61 -9.85 12.76
N GLY A 63 -2.45 -8.81 12.89
CA GLY A 63 -2.51 -7.94 14.06
C GLY A 63 -3.58 -8.29 15.10
N GLY A 64 -4.53 -9.16 14.75
CA GLY A 64 -5.74 -9.39 15.53
C GLY A 64 -6.64 -8.15 15.64
N PRO A 65 -7.55 -8.12 16.62
CA PRO A 65 -8.37 -6.94 16.94
C PRO A 65 -7.57 -5.65 17.17
N ALA A 66 -6.32 -5.76 17.63
CA ALA A 66 -5.41 -4.63 17.83
C ALA A 66 -5.02 -3.89 16.54
N VAL A 67 -5.37 -4.41 15.34
CA VAL A 67 -5.19 -3.73 14.05
C VAL A 67 -5.82 -2.32 14.05
N ILE A 68 -6.83 -2.05 14.89
CA ILE A 68 -7.42 -0.71 15.02
C ILE A 68 -6.40 0.36 15.42
N PHE A 69 -5.39 0.01 16.23
CA PHE A 69 -4.34 0.94 16.63
C PHE A 69 -3.44 1.29 15.47
N LEU A 70 -3.21 0.33 14.57
CA LEU A 70 -2.49 0.58 13.33
C LEU A 70 -3.31 1.47 12.38
N PHE A 71 -4.63 1.29 12.28
CA PHE A 71 -5.50 2.21 11.53
C PHE A 71 -5.43 3.63 12.09
N LEU A 72 -5.47 3.79 13.42
CA LEU A 72 -5.34 5.10 14.08
C LEU A 72 -3.97 5.74 13.83
N PHE A 73 -2.90 4.97 13.97
CA PHE A 73 -1.54 5.44 13.73
C PHE A 73 -1.35 5.88 12.27
N THR A 74 -1.83 5.06 11.33
CA THR A 74 -1.79 5.33 9.90
C THR A 74 -2.61 6.57 9.54
N ALA A 75 -3.83 6.69 10.05
CA ALA A 75 -4.67 7.86 9.85
C ALA A 75 -4.00 9.15 10.32
N LEU A 76 -3.30 9.10 11.46
CA LEU A 76 -2.55 10.23 11.99
C LEU A 76 -1.37 10.60 11.08
N ALA A 77 -0.59 9.60 10.64
CA ALA A 77 0.52 9.81 9.70
C ALA A 77 0.04 10.43 8.38
N CYS A 78 -1.03 9.87 7.79
CA CYS A 78 -1.66 10.38 6.58
C CYS A 78 -2.24 11.78 6.78
N SER A 79 -2.82 12.09 7.96
CA SER A 79 -3.33 13.42 8.28
C SER A 79 -2.22 14.47 8.31
N PHE A 80 -1.07 14.15 8.93
CA PHE A 80 0.10 15.03 8.94
C PHE A 80 0.66 15.27 7.53
N ALA A 81 0.73 14.23 6.70
CA ALA A 81 1.07 14.37 5.28
C ALA A 81 0.03 15.22 4.54
N ALA A 82 -1.27 15.00 4.76
CA ALA A 82 -2.35 15.76 4.14
C ALA A 82 -2.29 17.26 4.47
N PHE A 83 -1.86 17.63 5.67
CA PHE A 83 -1.57 19.02 6.02
C PHE A 83 -0.46 19.62 5.13
N ALA A 84 0.63 18.87 4.89
CA ALA A 84 1.70 19.31 4.00
C ALA A 84 1.24 19.41 2.53
N TYR A 85 0.47 18.44 2.05
CA TYR A 85 -0.18 18.49 0.73
C TYR A 85 -1.13 19.68 0.61
N ALA A 86 -1.91 19.97 1.64
CA ALA A 86 -2.83 21.10 1.67
C ALA A 86 -2.11 22.45 1.57
N GLU A 87 -0.98 22.62 2.27
CA GLU A 87 -0.16 23.84 2.17
C GLU A 87 0.42 24.00 0.75
N PHE A 88 0.97 22.91 0.18
CA PHE A 88 1.49 22.94 -1.18
C PHE A 88 0.41 23.18 -2.24
N ALA A 89 -0.73 22.51 -2.14
CA ALA A 89 -1.86 22.69 -3.04
C ALA A 89 -2.42 24.12 -2.99
N SER A 90 -2.35 24.76 -1.82
CA SER A 90 -2.74 26.16 -1.66
C SER A 90 -1.71 27.12 -2.24
N MET A 91 -0.42 26.78 -2.18
CA MET A 91 0.68 27.57 -2.73
C MET A 91 0.81 27.42 -4.26
N VAL A 92 0.63 26.21 -4.78
CA VAL A 92 0.84 25.84 -6.19
C VAL A 92 -0.39 25.06 -6.70
N PRO A 93 -1.48 25.77 -7.04
CA PRO A 93 -2.77 25.17 -7.39
C PRO A 93 -2.79 24.65 -8.84
N VAL A 94 -1.90 23.73 -9.18
CA VAL A 94 -1.75 23.18 -10.54
C VAL A 94 -1.82 21.66 -10.54
N SER A 95 -2.16 21.07 -11.69
CA SER A 95 -2.17 19.62 -11.83
C SER A 95 -0.73 19.09 -11.90
N GLY A 96 -0.40 18.16 -11.01
CA GLY A 96 0.94 17.56 -10.92
C GLY A 96 1.35 17.07 -9.54
N SER A 97 0.57 17.37 -8.50
CA SER A 97 0.73 16.79 -7.15
C SER A 97 2.17 16.89 -6.63
N ALA A 98 2.67 15.87 -5.91
CA ALA A 98 3.98 15.81 -5.29
C ALA A 98 5.15 16.04 -6.27
N TYR A 99 5.01 15.68 -7.56
CA TYR A 99 6.01 15.98 -8.58
C TYR A 99 6.25 17.49 -8.70
N THR A 100 5.18 18.27 -8.87
CA THR A 100 5.30 19.73 -9.01
C THR A 100 5.78 20.39 -7.72
N TYR A 101 5.29 19.93 -6.56
CA TYR A 101 5.68 20.47 -5.26
C TYR A 101 7.18 20.31 -5.01
N SER A 102 7.72 19.16 -5.41
CA SER A 102 9.14 18.86 -5.24
C SER A 102 10.03 19.59 -6.23
N TYR A 103 9.51 19.92 -7.41
CA TYR A 103 10.17 20.79 -8.36
C TYR A 103 10.41 22.18 -7.76
N VAL A 104 9.43 22.70 -7.01
CA VAL A 104 9.54 23.99 -6.30
C VAL A 104 10.47 23.88 -5.09
N ALA A 105 10.34 22.82 -4.29
CA ALA A 105 11.12 22.68 -3.05
C ALA A 105 12.59 22.33 -3.29
N PHE A 106 12.86 21.28 -4.07
CA PHE A 106 14.16 20.64 -4.19
C PHE A 106 14.82 20.84 -5.56
N GLY A 107 14.02 20.87 -6.64
CA GLY A 107 14.49 21.02 -8.01
C GLY A 107 14.33 19.75 -8.86
N GLU A 108 14.80 19.84 -10.11
CA GLU A 108 14.47 18.92 -11.20
C GLU A 108 14.80 17.45 -10.91
N ILE A 109 16.00 17.12 -10.41
CA ILE A 109 16.38 15.72 -10.17
C ILE A 109 15.50 15.05 -9.10
N ILE A 110 15.19 15.76 -8.01
CA ILE A 110 14.33 15.24 -6.93
C ILE A 110 12.88 15.18 -7.43
N ALA A 111 12.43 16.17 -8.19
CA ALA A 111 11.14 16.12 -8.85
C ALA A 111 11.02 14.91 -9.78
N TRP A 112 12.06 14.61 -10.56
CA TRP A 112 12.09 13.42 -11.41
C TRP A 112 11.99 12.13 -10.60
N ILE A 113 12.80 11.98 -9.54
CA ILE A 113 12.80 10.80 -8.67
C ILE A 113 11.39 10.57 -8.09
N ILE A 114 10.74 11.63 -7.62
CA ILE A 114 9.38 11.55 -7.08
C ILE A 114 8.37 11.25 -8.17
N GLY A 115 8.44 11.96 -9.30
CA GLY A 115 7.59 11.69 -10.46
C GLY A 115 7.65 10.21 -10.83
N TRP A 116 8.87 9.65 -10.96
CA TRP A 116 9.11 8.25 -11.26
C TRP A 116 8.61 7.28 -10.18
N ALA A 117 8.71 7.65 -8.90
CA ALA A 117 8.10 6.89 -7.81
C ALA A 117 6.57 6.89 -7.89
N LEU A 118 5.94 8.04 -8.17
CA LEU A 118 4.48 8.14 -8.36
C LEU A 118 4.00 7.32 -9.58
N ILE A 119 4.83 7.21 -10.63
CA ILE A 119 4.49 6.35 -11.78
C ILE A 119 4.27 4.91 -11.34
N MET A 120 5.18 4.39 -10.50
CA MET A 120 5.08 3.04 -9.94
C MET A 120 3.92 2.95 -8.97
N GLU A 121 3.79 3.88 -8.02
CA GLU A 121 2.70 3.91 -7.06
C GLU A 121 1.34 3.75 -7.73
N TYR A 122 1.02 4.58 -8.73
CA TYR A 122 -0.28 4.52 -9.41
C TYR A 122 -0.43 3.27 -10.28
N ALA A 123 0.66 2.75 -10.88
CA ALA A 123 0.60 1.51 -11.64
C ALA A 123 0.31 0.32 -10.73
N VAL A 124 1.11 0.19 -9.68
CA VAL A 124 1.06 -0.90 -8.72
C VAL A 124 -0.24 -0.84 -7.91
N GLY A 125 -0.69 0.36 -7.50
CA GLY A 125 -1.99 0.55 -6.86
C GLY A 125 -3.16 0.11 -7.75
N ASN A 126 -3.11 0.39 -9.06
CA ASN A 126 -4.10 -0.15 -9.99
C ASN A 126 -4.06 -1.68 -10.08
N ILE A 127 -2.87 -2.29 -10.04
CA ILE A 127 -2.73 -3.75 -10.04
C ILE A 127 -3.39 -4.34 -8.79
N THR A 128 -3.07 -3.81 -7.60
CA THR A 128 -3.67 -4.24 -6.33
C THR A 128 -5.19 -4.20 -6.38
N VAL A 129 -5.76 -3.08 -6.84
CA VAL A 129 -7.23 -2.92 -6.88
C VAL A 129 -7.86 -3.86 -7.93
N ALA A 130 -7.18 -4.15 -9.04
CA ALA A 130 -7.68 -5.06 -10.06
C ALA A 130 -7.69 -6.52 -9.59
N ILE A 131 -6.66 -6.96 -8.86
CA ILE A 131 -6.61 -8.29 -8.23
C ILE A 131 -7.73 -8.40 -7.19
N SER A 132 -7.86 -7.42 -6.28
CA SER A 132 -8.98 -7.42 -5.32
C SER A 132 -10.35 -7.36 -5.99
N TRP A 133 -10.49 -6.67 -7.13
CA TRP A 133 -11.73 -6.69 -7.92
C TRP A 133 -12.01 -8.10 -8.45
N SER A 134 -10.97 -8.80 -8.92
CA SER A 134 -11.06 -10.17 -9.42
C SER A 134 -11.58 -11.12 -8.34
N ASP A 135 -10.98 -11.09 -7.15
CA ASP A 135 -11.39 -11.94 -6.01
C ASP A 135 -12.88 -11.80 -5.66
N TYR A 136 -13.37 -10.56 -5.61
CA TYR A 136 -14.79 -10.30 -5.35
C TYR A 136 -15.70 -10.69 -6.52
N PHE A 137 -15.24 -10.48 -7.75
CA PHE A 137 -16.00 -10.82 -8.95
C PHE A 137 -16.13 -12.34 -9.11
N THR A 138 -15.06 -13.08 -8.87
CA THR A 138 -15.04 -14.54 -8.95
C THR A 138 -15.84 -15.19 -7.82
N GLY A 139 -15.73 -14.68 -6.59
CA GLY A 139 -16.59 -15.08 -5.46
C GLY A 139 -18.08 -14.85 -5.74
N LEU A 140 -18.42 -13.73 -6.39
CA LEU A 140 -19.78 -13.43 -6.83
C LEU A 140 -20.26 -14.41 -7.92
N LEU A 141 -19.41 -14.72 -8.91
CA LEU A 141 -19.74 -15.70 -9.96
C LEU A 141 -19.98 -17.09 -9.36
N GLN A 142 -19.11 -17.52 -8.43
CA GLN A 142 -19.25 -18.78 -7.72
C GLN A 142 -20.55 -18.84 -6.92
N SER A 143 -20.93 -17.75 -6.24
CA SER A 143 -22.21 -17.62 -5.54
C SER A 143 -23.41 -17.68 -6.49
N GLY A 144 -23.24 -17.23 -7.73
CA GLY A 144 -24.21 -17.34 -8.82
C GLY A 144 -24.21 -18.69 -9.57
N GLY A 145 -23.39 -19.66 -9.14
CA GLY A 145 -23.27 -20.99 -9.75
C GLY A 145 -22.36 -21.06 -10.99
N ILE A 146 -21.64 -19.99 -11.31
CA ILE A 146 -20.66 -19.96 -12.40
C ILE A 146 -19.27 -20.25 -11.82
N HIS A 147 -18.77 -21.46 -12.05
CA HIS A 147 -17.47 -21.90 -11.57
C HIS A 147 -16.40 -21.68 -12.65
N LEU A 148 -15.50 -20.73 -12.41
CA LEU A 148 -14.32 -20.54 -13.25
C LEU A 148 -13.17 -21.48 -12.77
N PRO A 149 -12.28 -21.93 -13.67
CA PRO A 149 -11.06 -22.64 -13.27
C PRO A 149 -10.13 -21.76 -12.43
N GLN A 150 -9.48 -22.33 -11.42
CA GLN A 150 -8.63 -21.57 -10.49
C GLN A 150 -7.42 -20.89 -11.18
N TRP A 151 -6.86 -21.51 -12.22
CA TRP A 151 -5.73 -20.96 -12.98
C TRP A 151 -6.06 -19.70 -13.81
N ILE A 152 -7.34 -19.39 -14.00
CA ILE A 152 -7.81 -18.16 -14.68
C ILE A 152 -8.04 -17.00 -13.69
N GLN A 153 -8.12 -17.30 -12.38
CA GLN A 153 -8.58 -16.38 -11.35
C GLN A 153 -7.45 -15.89 -10.44
N MET A 154 -6.22 -16.30 -10.70
CA MET A 154 -5.08 -16.07 -9.82
C MET A 154 -3.83 -15.78 -10.65
N ASP A 155 -2.91 -15.00 -10.09
CA ASP A 155 -1.63 -14.69 -10.71
C ASP A 155 -0.65 -15.87 -10.62
N TYR A 156 0.32 -15.85 -11.53
CA TYR A 156 1.33 -16.90 -11.64
C TYR A 156 2.17 -17.09 -10.36
N LEU A 157 2.59 -16.01 -9.68
CA LEU A 157 3.48 -16.11 -8.52
C LEU A 157 2.75 -16.69 -7.31
N THR A 158 1.51 -16.29 -7.06
CA THR A 158 0.69 -16.86 -5.99
C THR A 158 0.48 -18.35 -6.21
N ALA A 159 0.12 -18.78 -7.42
CA ALA A 159 -0.07 -20.19 -7.72
C ALA A 159 1.24 -21.00 -7.60
N SER A 160 2.36 -20.47 -8.10
CA SER A 160 3.65 -21.17 -8.05
C SER A 160 4.18 -21.34 -6.63
N ASN A 161 4.13 -20.27 -5.82
CA ASN A 161 4.61 -20.32 -4.44
C ASN A 161 3.66 -21.14 -3.57
N GLY A 162 2.36 -20.92 -3.66
CA GLY A 162 1.38 -21.69 -2.90
C GLY A 162 1.38 -23.19 -3.26
N PHE A 163 1.67 -23.55 -4.51
CA PHE A 163 1.89 -24.96 -4.88
C PHE A 163 3.10 -25.57 -4.17
N LYS A 164 4.22 -24.85 -4.08
CA LYS A 164 5.42 -25.31 -3.36
C LYS A 164 5.13 -25.48 -1.88
N ASP A 165 4.49 -24.48 -1.26
CA ASP A 165 4.18 -24.49 0.17
C ASP A 165 3.17 -25.61 0.51
N ALA A 166 2.11 -25.75 -0.29
CA ALA A 166 1.13 -26.83 -0.14
C ALA A 166 1.79 -28.21 -0.29
N THR A 167 2.69 -28.36 -1.27
CA THR A 167 3.41 -29.62 -1.50
C THR A 167 4.33 -29.95 -0.33
N ALA A 168 5.04 -28.97 0.23
CA ALA A 168 5.92 -29.17 1.37
C ALA A 168 5.13 -29.55 2.64
N LEU A 169 4.02 -28.87 2.91
CA LEU A 169 3.14 -29.21 4.04
C LEU A 169 2.54 -30.62 3.89
N MET A 170 2.12 -31.01 2.68
CA MET A 170 1.63 -32.36 2.43
C MET A 170 2.71 -33.43 2.55
N GLN A 171 3.96 -33.11 2.18
CA GLN A 171 5.11 -33.99 2.46
C GLN A 171 5.36 -34.12 3.97
N GLY A 172 5.10 -33.06 4.73
CA GLY A 172 5.08 -33.05 6.19
C GLY A 172 3.87 -33.72 6.83
N GLY A 173 3.08 -34.49 6.08
CA GLY A 173 1.99 -35.32 6.60
C GLY A 173 0.64 -34.61 6.75
N LYS A 174 0.52 -33.35 6.32
CA LYS A 174 -0.75 -32.62 6.28
C LYS A 174 -1.63 -33.12 5.12
N SER A 175 -2.92 -33.36 5.36
CA SER A 175 -3.82 -33.73 4.26
C SER A 175 -4.20 -32.51 3.42
N TYR A 176 -4.63 -32.73 2.18
CA TYR A 176 -5.07 -31.66 1.29
C TYR A 176 -6.27 -30.89 1.89
N GLU A 177 -7.21 -31.60 2.51
CA GLU A 177 -8.41 -31.01 3.12
C GLU A 177 -8.09 -30.11 4.32
N ASN A 178 -6.97 -30.39 5.01
CA ASN A 178 -6.51 -29.64 6.16
C ASN A 178 -5.61 -28.44 5.78
N LEU A 179 -5.25 -28.30 4.50
CA LEU A 179 -4.58 -27.08 4.03
C LEU A 179 -5.51 -25.88 4.16
N SER A 180 -4.93 -24.68 4.28
CA SER A 180 -5.73 -23.45 4.22
C SER A 180 -6.43 -23.34 2.86
N THR A 181 -7.61 -22.70 2.85
CA THR A 181 -8.41 -22.50 1.63
C THR A 181 -7.60 -21.84 0.51
N ALA A 182 -6.73 -20.88 0.85
CA ALA A 182 -5.82 -20.22 -0.08
C ALA A 182 -4.77 -21.18 -0.69
N LEU A 183 -4.20 -22.09 0.11
CA LEU A 183 -3.24 -23.08 -0.37
C LEU A 183 -3.92 -24.16 -1.24
N GLN A 184 -5.13 -24.58 -0.89
CA GLN A 184 -5.93 -25.48 -1.72
C GLN A 184 -6.19 -24.87 -3.10
N ALA A 185 -6.59 -23.59 -3.15
CA ALA A 185 -6.80 -22.86 -4.41
C ALA A 185 -5.50 -22.76 -5.24
N SER A 186 -4.39 -22.41 -4.59
CA SER A 186 -3.05 -22.32 -5.22
C SER A 186 -2.60 -23.65 -5.82
N TYR A 187 -2.72 -24.73 -5.05
CA TYR A 187 -2.39 -26.08 -5.49
C TYR A 187 -3.26 -26.54 -6.67
N THR A 188 -4.57 -26.31 -6.58
CA THR A 188 -5.52 -26.66 -7.66
C THR A 188 -5.22 -25.89 -8.93
N ALA A 189 -4.96 -24.58 -8.84
CA ALA A 189 -4.63 -23.79 -10.01
C ALA A 189 -3.37 -24.30 -10.71
N TRP A 190 -2.31 -24.58 -9.96
CA TRP A 190 -1.06 -25.05 -10.54
C TRP A 190 -1.21 -26.42 -11.21
N THR A 191 -1.89 -27.36 -10.56
CA THR A 191 -2.05 -28.74 -11.05
C THR A 191 -3.04 -28.86 -12.21
N THR A 192 -4.02 -27.97 -12.30
CA THR A 192 -5.03 -27.96 -13.39
C THR A 192 -4.69 -26.99 -14.52
N ALA A 193 -3.63 -26.18 -14.37
CA ALA A 193 -3.22 -25.22 -15.39
C ALA A 193 -2.78 -25.92 -16.68
N PRO A 194 -3.17 -25.39 -17.85
CA PRO A 194 -2.64 -25.88 -19.11
C PRO A 194 -1.14 -25.62 -19.20
N THR A 195 -0.38 -26.64 -19.62
CA THR A 195 1.07 -26.57 -19.74
C THR A 195 1.50 -26.43 -21.20
N ILE A 196 2.41 -25.49 -21.45
CA ILE A 196 3.08 -25.33 -22.74
C ILE A 196 4.56 -25.63 -22.52
N GLY A 197 4.98 -26.86 -22.82
CA GLY A 197 6.31 -27.36 -22.45
C GLY A 197 6.45 -27.40 -20.93
N SER A 198 7.44 -26.69 -20.38
CA SER A 198 7.65 -26.57 -18.93
C SER A 198 6.89 -25.41 -18.26
N PHE A 199 6.18 -24.60 -19.04
CA PHE A 199 5.50 -23.41 -18.54
C PHE A 199 4.04 -23.72 -18.18
N HIS A 200 3.63 -23.42 -16.95
CA HIS A 200 2.24 -23.50 -16.50
C HIS A 200 1.55 -22.17 -16.80
N PHE A 201 0.45 -22.19 -17.57
CA PHE A 201 -0.30 -20.99 -17.86
C PHE A 201 -1.29 -20.70 -16.73
N VAL A 202 -0.89 -19.81 -15.82
CA VAL A 202 -1.72 -19.26 -14.75
C VAL A 202 -1.73 -17.75 -14.86
N ALA A 203 -2.92 -17.16 -14.91
CA ALA A 203 -3.08 -15.72 -15.12
C ALA A 203 -4.47 -15.26 -14.65
N ASP A 204 -4.51 -14.13 -13.92
CA ASP A 204 -5.75 -13.50 -13.46
C ASP A 204 -6.45 -12.74 -14.61
N LEU A 205 -7.27 -13.46 -15.39
CA LEU A 205 -7.99 -12.89 -16.53
C LEU A 205 -9.12 -11.92 -16.13
N PRO A 206 -9.88 -12.14 -15.03
CA PRO A 206 -10.85 -11.13 -14.60
C PRO A 206 -10.19 -9.80 -14.21
N ALA A 207 -9.02 -9.80 -13.53
CA ALA A 207 -8.26 -8.57 -13.28
C ALA A 207 -7.87 -7.88 -14.61
N LEU A 208 -7.35 -8.64 -15.58
CA LEU A 208 -7.03 -8.11 -16.91
C LEU A 208 -8.25 -7.50 -17.60
N PHE A 209 -9.40 -8.17 -17.53
CA PHE A 209 -10.64 -7.72 -18.13
C PHE A 209 -11.08 -6.37 -17.57
N ILE A 210 -11.11 -6.20 -16.24
CA ILE A 210 -11.52 -4.92 -15.65
C ILE A 210 -10.51 -3.81 -15.97
N ILE A 211 -9.20 -4.11 -16.01
CA ILE A 211 -8.19 -3.12 -16.40
C ILE A 211 -8.44 -2.60 -17.81
N ILE A 212 -8.70 -3.49 -18.78
CA ILE A 212 -9.01 -3.11 -20.17
C ILE A 212 -10.28 -2.26 -20.23
N LEU A 213 -11.32 -2.66 -19.50
CA LEU A 213 -12.59 -1.94 -19.45
C LEU A 213 -12.42 -0.52 -18.91
N ILE A 214 -11.73 -0.37 -17.77
CA ILE A 214 -11.50 0.95 -17.16
C ILE A 214 -10.57 1.78 -18.05
N THR A 215 -9.55 1.18 -18.68
CA THR A 215 -8.67 1.90 -19.61
C THR A 215 -9.45 2.42 -20.82
N ALA A 216 -10.36 1.62 -21.38
CA ALA A 216 -11.22 2.04 -22.48
C ALA A 216 -12.19 3.18 -22.06
N LEU A 217 -12.69 3.12 -20.83
CA LEU A 217 -13.55 4.15 -20.24
C LEU A 217 -12.79 5.47 -20.06
N VAL A 218 -11.60 5.43 -19.44
CA VAL A 218 -10.72 6.59 -19.25
C VAL A 218 -10.30 7.19 -20.59
N TYR A 219 -10.05 6.35 -21.61
CA TYR A 219 -9.72 6.80 -22.95
C TYR A 219 -10.85 7.63 -23.58
N ARG A 220 -12.11 7.20 -23.39
CA ARG A 220 -13.31 7.81 -24.00
C ARG A 220 -13.71 9.16 -23.38
N GLY A 221 -13.47 9.41 -22.08
CA GLY A 221 -13.60 10.77 -21.55
C GLY A 221 -13.94 10.96 -20.06
N MET A 222 -13.49 12.10 -19.52
CA MET A 222 -13.59 12.49 -18.11
C MET A 222 -15.00 12.86 -17.61
N LYS A 223 -15.88 13.40 -18.49
CA LYS A 223 -17.19 13.92 -18.06
C LYS A 223 -18.13 12.78 -17.60
N GLU A 224 -18.19 11.71 -18.37
CA GLU A 224 -18.94 10.50 -18.01
C GLU A 224 -18.33 9.80 -16.80
N SER A 225 -16.98 9.73 -16.75
CA SER A 225 -16.23 9.14 -15.63
C SER A 225 -16.55 9.81 -14.29
N ARG A 226 -16.71 11.14 -14.27
CA ARG A 226 -17.05 11.90 -13.06
C ARG A 226 -18.44 11.55 -12.53
N ASN A 227 -19.45 11.55 -13.40
CA ASN A 227 -20.83 11.26 -12.98
C ASN A 227 -20.96 9.82 -12.48
N ALA A 228 -20.32 8.87 -13.18
CA ALA A 228 -20.23 7.49 -12.73
C ALA A 228 -19.55 7.41 -11.34
N SER A 229 -18.43 8.10 -11.14
CA SER A 229 -17.70 8.10 -9.86
C SER A 229 -18.57 8.60 -8.70
N ASN A 230 -19.29 9.72 -8.86
CA ASN A 230 -20.10 10.28 -7.78
C ASN A 230 -21.25 9.33 -7.36
N ALA A 231 -21.89 8.67 -8.32
CA ALA A 231 -22.92 7.67 -8.03
C ALA A 231 -22.33 6.45 -7.29
N MET A 232 -21.17 5.95 -7.74
CA MET A 232 -20.49 4.82 -7.11
C MET A 232 -20.04 5.10 -5.66
N VAL A 233 -19.71 6.36 -5.33
CA VAL A 233 -19.35 6.76 -3.95
C VAL A 233 -20.53 6.62 -2.98
N VAL A 234 -21.72 7.08 -3.40
CA VAL A 234 -22.91 6.99 -2.53
C VAL A 234 -23.24 5.53 -2.25
N VAL A 235 -23.23 4.69 -3.30
CA VAL A 235 -23.50 3.26 -3.18
C VAL A 235 -22.51 2.58 -2.23
N LYS A 236 -21.19 2.81 -2.40
CA LYS A 236 -20.19 2.16 -1.53
C LYS A 236 -20.30 2.61 -0.07
N LEU A 237 -20.60 3.90 0.18
CA LEU A 237 -20.79 4.40 1.55
C LEU A 237 -22.03 3.82 2.22
N CYS A 238 -23.15 3.73 1.50
CA CYS A 238 -24.35 3.08 2.02
C CYS A 238 -24.09 1.63 2.43
N ILE A 239 -23.29 0.91 1.65
CA ILE A 239 -23.03 -0.51 1.89
C ILE A 239 -22.00 -0.72 3.00
N VAL A 240 -20.99 0.13 3.11
CA VAL A 240 -20.11 0.17 4.29
C VAL A 240 -20.93 0.42 5.57
N LEU A 241 -21.86 1.36 5.55
CA LEU A 241 -22.73 1.62 6.70
C LEU A 241 -23.68 0.45 6.98
N LEU A 242 -24.18 -0.22 5.95
CA LEU A 242 -25.00 -1.43 6.07
C LEU A 242 -24.22 -2.56 6.75
N VAL A 243 -22.97 -2.81 6.32
CA VAL A 243 -22.08 -3.82 6.91
C VAL A 243 -21.88 -3.54 8.39
N ILE A 244 -21.60 -2.29 8.76
CA ILE A 244 -21.45 -1.90 10.18
C ILE A 244 -22.76 -2.11 10.93
N ALA A 245 -23.88 -1.60 10.40
CA ALA A 245 -25.18 -1.63 11.06
C ALA A 245 -25.68 -3.06 11.30
N VAL A 246 -25.53 -3.95 10.33
CA VAL A 246 -25.94 -5.36 10.45
C VAL A 246 -24.90 -6.15 11.25
N GLY A 247 -23.62 -5.97 10.96
CA GLY A 247 -22.53 -6.75 11.56
C GLY A 247 -22.41 -6.55 13.08
N ILE A 248 -22.72 -5.37 13.61
CA ILE A 248 -22.73 -5.10 15.06
C ILE A 248 -23.60 -6.11 15.83
N PHE A 249 -24.72 -6.59 15.25
CA PHE A 249 -25.61 -7.55 15.92
C PHE A 249 -25.04 -8.98 15.99
N TYR A 250 -23.97 -9.25 15.26
CA TYR A 250 -23.30 -10.56 15.19
C TYR A 250 -21.91 -10.54 15.82
N VAL A 251 -21.54 -9.44 16.49
CA VAL A 251 -20.27 -9.35 17.21
C VAL A 251 -20.33 -10.23 18.46
N ASP A 252 -19.43 -11.20 18.53
CA ASP A 252 -19.12 -11.95 19.75
C ASP A 252 -17.79 -11.43 20.32
N THR A 253 -17.83 -10.86 21.52
CA THR A 253 -16.65 -10.30 22.17
C THR A 253 -15.60 -11.35 22.52
N ALA A 254 -15.96 -12.64 22.55
CA ALA A 254 -15.00 -13.72 22.71
C ALA A 254 -14.01 -13.80 21.53
N ASN A 255 -14.38 -13.29 20.35
CA ASN A 255 -13.46 -13.21 19.20
C ASN A 255 -12.39 -12.13 19.35
N TRP A 256 -12.54 -11.22 20.33
CA TRP A 256 -11.53 -10.23 20.66
C TRP A 256 -10.51 -10.70 21.69
N ASP A 257 -10.62 -11.94 22.17
CA ASP A 257 -9.63 -12.55 23.04
C ASP A 257 -8.82 -13.63 22.28
N PRO A 258 -7.48 -13.52 22.20
CA PRO A 258 -6.66 -12.38 22.66
C PRO A 258 -6.76 -11.15 21.74
N PHE A 259 -6.71 -9.95 22.32
CA PHE A 259 -6.86 -8.69 21.56
C PHE A 259 -5.66 -8.39 20.66
N ALA A 260 -4.46 -8.74 21.11
CA ALA A 260 -3.20 -8.57 20.39
C ALA A 260 -2.44 -9.91 20.38
N PRO A 261 -2.88 -10.90 19.59
CA PRO A 261 -2.35 -12.28 19.62
C PRO A 261 -0.84 -12.33 19.38
N ASN A 262 -0.36 -11.50 18.45
CA ASN A 262 1.03 -11.45 18.02
C ASN A 262 1.78 -10.24 18.60
N GLY A 263 1.23 -9.61 19.64
CA GLY A 263 1.75 -8.38 20.23
C GLY A 263 1.90 -7.22 19.24
N VAL A 264 2.76 -6.26 19.59
CA VAL A 264 3.02 -5.07 18.75
C VAL A 264 3.65 -5.44 17.41
N SER A 265 4.51 -6.47 17.37
CA SER A 265 5.16 -6.90 16.13
C SER A 265 4.15 -7.42 15.10
N GLY A 266 3.14 -8.19 15.51
CA GLY A 266 2.08 -8.64 14.60
C GLY A 266 1.21 -7.49 14.09
N VAL A 267 0.89 -6.52 14.95
CA VAL A 267 0.19 -5.30 14.52
C VAL A 267 1.00 -4.56 13.45
N LEU A 268 2.33 -4.46 13.63
CA LEU A 268 3.21 -3.79 12.66
C LEU A 268 3.39 -4.56 11.34
N LYS A 269 3.23 -5.90 11.33
CA LYS A 269 3.21 -6.67 10.06
C LYS A 269 2.09 -6.21 9.11
N GLY A 270 0.98 -5.70 9.66
CA GLY A 270 -0.14 -5.14 8.88
C GLY A 270 0.10 -3.74 8.30
N VAL A 271 1.25 -3.08 8.58
CA VAL A 271 1.52 -1.67 8.24
C VAL A 271 1.26 -1.37 6.77
N SER A 272 1.76 -2.21 5.87
CA SER A 272 1.58 -2.01 4.42
C SER A 272 0.12 -2.11 4.01
N ALA A 273 -0.57 -3.16 4.47
CA ALA A 273 -1.98 -3.41 4.15
C ALA A 273 -2.89 -2.28 4.63
N VAL A 274 -2.67 -1.79 5.85
CA VAL A 274 -3.46 -0.68 6.42
C VAL A 274 -3.09 0.66 5.79
N PHE A 275 -1.80 0.91 5.52
CA PHE A 275 -1.36 2.13 4.83
C PHE A 275 -1.96 2.23 3.44
N PHE A 276 -1.95 1.12 2.69
CA PHE A 276 -2.57 1.05 1.38
C PHE A 276 -4.04 1.49 1.39
N ALA A 277 -4.79 1.16 2.45
CA ALA A 277 -6.18 1.59 2.60
C ALA A 277 -6.37 3.11 2.67
N TYR A 278 -5.34 3.88 3.04
CA TYR A 278 -5.39 5.34 3.10
C TYR A 278 -4.88 6.04 1.84
N ILE A 279 -4.31 5.30 0.88
CA ILE A 279 -3.81 5.88 -0.37
C ILE A 279 -5.00 6.43 -1.18
N GLY A 280 -4.83 7.62 -1.76
CA GLY A 280 -5.83 8.24 -2.64
C GLY A 280 -6.34 9.61 -2.19
N PHE A 281 -6.13 10.03 -0.93
CA PHE A 281 -6.45 11.42 -0.55
C PHE A 281 -5.61 12.43 -1.34
N ASP A 282 -4.37 12.07 -1.68
CA ASP A 282 -3.44 12.86 -2.47
C ASP A 282 -3.87 12.94 -3.94
N ALA A 283 -4.62 11.95 -4.46
CA ALA A 283 -5.20 11.99 -5.79
C ALA A 283 -6.11 13.22 -5.99
N ILE A 284 -6.73 13.73 -4.92
CA ILE A 284 -7.51 14.97 -4.94
C ILE A 284 -6.68 16.14 -5.49
N SER A 285 -5.37 16.20 -5.16
CA SER A 285 -4.47 17.26 -5.63
C SER A 285 -4.24 17.27 -7.15
N THR A 286 -4.46 16.15 -7.83
CA THR A 286 -4.35 16.07 -9.30
C THR A 286 -5.48 16.81 -10.02
N THR A 287 -6.56 17.10 -9.31
CA THR A 287 -7.76 17.80 -9.81
C THR A 287 -7.73 19.31 -9.53
N ALA A 288 -6.59 19.85 -9.08
CA ALA A 288 -6.47 21.26 -8.70
C ALA A 288 -6.93 22.24 -9.80
N GLU A 289 -6.66 21.95 -11.08
CA GLU A 289 -7.07 22.79 -12.22
C GLU A 289 -8.59 22.79 -12.46
N GLU A 290 -9.31 21.78 -12.00
CA GLU A 290 -10.76 21.63 -12.16
C GLU A 290 -11.57 22.18 -10.96
N CYS A 291 -10.87 22.67 -9.94
CA CYS A 291 -11.45 23.17 -8.70
C CYS A 291 -11.78 24.67 -8.77
N LYS A 292 -12.96 25.05 -8.25
CA LYS A 292 -13.42 26.45 -8.22
C LYS A 292 -12.52 27.33 -7.35
N ASN A 293 -12.16 26.86 -6.15
CA ASN A 293 -11.23 27.56 -5.27
C ASN A 293 -10.21 26.55 -4.69
N PRO A 294 -9.16 26.21 -5.47
CA PRO A 294 -8.20 25.18 -5.10
C PRO A 294 -7.55 25.43 -3.73
N GLN A 295 -7.29 26.70 -3.41
CA GLN A 295 -6.61 27.12 -2.19
C GLN A 295 -7.37 26.81 -0.89
N ARG A 296 -8.70 26.68 -0.98
CA ARG A 296 -9.59 26.41 0.16
C ARG A 296 -10.22 25.02 0.07
N ASP A 297 -10.65 24.63 -1.12
CA ASP A 297 -11.49 23.46 -1.30
C ASP A 297 -10.66 22.16 -1.31
N LEU A 298 -9.41 22.18 -1.83
CA LEU A 298 -8.52 21.01 -1.78
C LEU A 298 -8.14 20.63 -0.34
N PRO A 299 -7.65 21.56 0.52
CA PRO A 299 -7.37 21.24 1.93
C PRO A 299 -8.55 20.61 2.66
N ARG A 300 -9.75 21.21 2.52
CA ARG A 300 -10.96 20.70 3.17
C ARG A 300 -11.38 19.34 2.61
N GLY A 301 -11.27 19.16 1.30
CA GLY A 301 -11.56 17.90 0.62
C GLY A 301 -10.74 16.73 1.19
N MET A 302 -9.41 16.91 1.27
CA MET A 302 -8.47 15.93 1.82
C MET A 302 -8.77 15.58 3.27
N MET A 303 -8.92 16.58 4.14
CA MET A 303 -9.12 16.35 5.57
C MET A 303 -10.45 15.62 5.86
N TRP A 304 -11.55 16.04 5.24
CA TRP A 304 -12.84 15.36 5.44
C TRP A 304 -12.83 13.92 4.92
N ALA A 305 -12.16 13.66 3.80
CA ALA A 305 -12.05 12.30 3.27
C ALA A 305 -11.32 11.38 4.26
N ILE A 306 -10.17 11.79 4.80
CA ILE A 306 -9.40 11.01 5.77
C ILE A 306 -10.20 10.77 7.06
N ILE A 307 -10.84 11.81 7.62
CA ILE A 307 -11.59 11.69 8.87
C ILE A 307 -12.76 10.71 8.70
N ILE A 308 -13.56 10.86 7.64
CA ILE A 308 -14.70 9.98 7.38
C ILE A 308 -14.24 8.54 7.17
N CYS A 309 -13.21 8.31 6.33
CA CYS A 309 -12.71 6.97 6.07
C CYS A 309 -12.14 6.32 7.34
N THR A 310 -11.45 7.08 8.20
CA THR A 310 -10.90 6.56 9.46
C THR A 310 -11.99 6.04 10.39
N ILE A 311 -13.07 6.79 10.55
CA ILE A 311 -14.20 6.36 11.40
C ILE A 311 -14.79 5.06 10.85
N LEU A 312 -15.00 5.00 9.53
CA LEU A 312 -15.55 3.82 8.88
C LEU A 312 -14.61 2.60 8.99
N TYR A 313 -13.31 2.80 8.85
CA TYR A 313 -12.32 1.72 8.87
C TYR A 313 -12.18 1.10 10.26
N ILE A 314 -12.16 1.92 11.30
CA ILE A 314 -12.13 1.43 12.68
C ILE A 314 -13.41 0.65 13.00
N ALA A 315 -14.57 1.19 12.60
CA ALA A 315 -15.85 0.52 12.82
C ALA A 315 -15.91 -0.84 12.09
N ILE A 316 -15.50 -0.89 10.82
CA ILE A 316 -15.45 -2.14 10.06
C ILE A 316 -14.46 -3.12 10.70
N ALA A 317 -13.25 -2.68 11.07
CA ALA A 317 -12.25 -3.55 11.68
C ALA A 317 -12.78 -4.24 12.95
N LEU A 318 -13.40 -3.47 13.85
CA LEU A 318 -14.00 -3.99 15.08
C LEU A 318 -15.14 -4.97 14.81
N VAL A 319 -16.02 -4.64 13.85
CA VAL A 319 -17.14 -5.52 13.46
C VAL A 319 -16.62 -6.82 12.87
N LEU A 320 -15.66 -6.73 11.95
CA LEU A 320 -15.11 -7.87 11.22
C LEU A 320 -14.37 -8.83 12.17
N THR A 321 -13.49 -8.32 13.05
CA THR A 321 -12.81 -9.14 14.07
C THR A 321 -13.71 -9.59 15.20
N GLY A 322 -14.86 -8.94 15.39
CA GLY A 322 -15.88 -9.33 16.37
C GLY A 322 -16.81 -10.43 15.86
N MET A 323 -17.10 -10.45 14.56
CA MET A 323 -17.98 -11.46 13.94
C MET A 323 -17.28 -12.81 13.75
N VAL A 324 -15.99 -12.80 13.40
CA VAL A 324 -15.20 -14.01 13.12
C VAL A 324 -13.80 -13.89 13.72
N ARG A 325 -13.24 -15.00 14.21
CA ARG A 325 -11.89 -15.07 14.73
C ARG A 325 -10.85 -14.61 13.71
N TYR A 326 -9.85 -13.90 14.20
CA TYR A 326 -8.91 -13.16 13.35
C TYR A 326 -8.08 -14.06 12.40
N ASN A 327 -7.76 -15.28 12.82
CA ASN A 327 -6.97 -16.26 12.06
C ASN A 327 -7.65 -16.73 10.77
N GLU A 328 -8.95 -16.56 10.64
CA GLU A 328 -9.72 -16.97 9.45
C GLU A 328 -9.97 -15.83 8.46
N LEU A 329 -9.53 -14.62 8.79
CA LEU A 329 -9.79 -13.42 7.99
C LEU A 329 -8.82 -13.24 6.81
N ASN A 330 -7.79 -14.08 6.71
CA ASN A 330 -6.83 -14.03 5.61
C ASN A 330 -7.38 -14.70 4.34
N VAL A 331 -8.42 -14.07 3.77
CA VAL A 331 -9.10 -14.47 2.54
C VAL A 331 -9.13 -13.27 1.57
N GLY A 332 -9.44 -13.50 0.28
CA GLY A 332 -9.47 -12.44 -0.73
C GLY A 332 -10.61 -11.42 -0.54
N ASP A 333 -11.76 -11.88 -0.06
CA ASP A 333 -13.02 -11.14 0.07
C ASP A 333 -13.59 -11.12 1.52
N PRO A 334 -12.82 -10.72 2.54
CA PRO A 334 -13.13 -10.92 3.95
C PRO A 334 -14.48 -10.34 4.38
N LEU A 335 -14.91 -9.21 3.80
CA LEU A 335 -16.23 -8.65 4.12
C LEU A 335 -17.40 -9.49 3.62
N ALA A 336 -17.27 -10.23 2.52
CA ALA A 336 -18.34 -11.13 2.07
C ALA A 336 -18.27 -12.45 2.86
N PHE A 337 -17.05 -12.97 3.05
CA PHE A 337 -16.77 -14.18 3.80
C PHE A 337 -17.38 -14.21 5.20
N VAL A 338 -17.23 -13.15 6.01
CA VAL A 338 -17.75 -13.15 7.39
C VAL A 338 -19.28 -13.28 7.45
N PHE A 339 -20.01 -12.75 6.47
CA PHE A 339 -21.47 -12.89 6.40
C PHE A 339 -21.88 -14.27 5.86
N ASP A 340 -21.14 -14.82 4.90
CA ASP A 340 -21.39 -16.17 4.41
C ASP A 340 -21.21 -17.21 5.52
N LYS A 341 -20.15 -17.07 6.33
CA LYS A 341 -19.88 -17.95 7.47
C LYS A 341 -20.99 -17.94 8.53
N LEU A 342 -21.70 -16.82 8.68
CA LEU A 342 -22.85 -16.68 9.58
C LEU A 342 -24.18 -17.08 8.91
N ASN A 343 -24.14 -17.74 7.75
CA ASN A 343 -25.29 -18.13 6.94
C ASN A 343 -26.15 -16.95 6.42
N LEU A 344 -25.58 -15.74 6.34
CA LEU A 344 -26.22 -14.54 5.80
C LEU A 344 -25.91 -14.36 4.31
N LYS A 345 -26.21 -15.38 3.51
CA LYS A 345 -25.85 -15.44 2.07
C LYS A 345 -26.36 -14.24 1.27
N TRP A 346 -27.56 -13.75 1.58
CA TRP A 346 -28.13 -12.56 0.93
C TRP A 346 -27.29 -11.30 1.18
N MET A 347 -26.78 -11.14 2.40
CA MET A 347 -25.93 -10.00 2.78
C MET A 347 -24.55 -10.13 2.12
N SER A 348 -23.95 -11.33 2.16
CA SER A 348 -22.70 -11.63 1.45
C SER A 348 -22.78 -11.26 -0.03
N GLY A 349 -23.87 -11.65 -0.73
CA GLY A 349 -24.09 -11.30 -2.13
C GLY A 349 -24.19 -9.79 -2.40
N ILE A 350 -24.90 -9.04 -1.54
CA ILE A 350 -24.99 -7.57 -1.66
C ILE A 350 -23.61 -6.92 -1.49
N ILE A 351 -22.84 -7.38 -0.49
CA ILE A 351 -21.50 -6.88 -0.21
C ILE A 351 -20.56 -7.19 -1.38
N ALA A 352 -20.62 -8.40 -1.94
CA ALA A 352 -19.81 -8.80 -3.08
C ALA A 352 -20.09 -7.94 -4.32
N VAL A 353 -21.37 -7.76 -4.68
CA VAL A 353 -21.77 -6.86 -5.80
C VAL A 353 -21.29 -5.43 -5.55
N SER A 354 -21.45 -4.93 -4.32
CA SER A 354 -20.96 -3.61 -3.94
C SER A 354 -19.46 -3.47 -4.09
N ALA A 355 -18.70 -4.48 -3.65
CA ALA A 355 -17.25 -4.46 -3.68
C ALA A 355 -16.76 -4.38 -5.13
N VAL A 356 -17.33 -5.19 -6.04
CA VAL A 356 -17.05 -5.12 -7.48
C VAL A 356 -17.25 -3.71 -8.03
N VAL A 357 -18.34 -3.04 -7.67
CA VAL A 357 -18.60 -1.64 -8.08
C VAL A 357 -17.63 -0.65 -7.41
N ALA A 358 -17.36 -0.82 -6.11
CA ALA A 358 -16.48 0.04 -5.33
C ALA A 358 -15.03 0.00 -5.82
N MET A 359 -14.52 -1.20 -6.14
CA MET A 359 -13.19 -1.43 -6.70
C MET A 359 -13.05 -0.83 -8.10
N ALA A 360 -14.06 -1.01 -8.97
CA ALA A 360 -14.07 -0.40 -10.29
C ALA A 360 -14.00 1.14 -10.21
N SER A 361 -14.66 1.74 -9.22
CA SER A 361 -14.57 3.17 -8.94
C SER A 361 -13.16 3.62 -8.53
N VAL A 362 -12.43 2.82 -7.76
CA VAL A 362 -11.05 3.17 -7.32
C VAL A 362 -10.07 3.04 -8.47
N LEU A 363 -10.17 1.95 -9.25
CA LEU A 363 -9.41 1.76 -10.49
C LEU A 363 -9.59 2.96 -11.43
N LEU A 364 -10.83 3.42 -11.58
CA LEU A 364 -11.13 4.59 -12.40
C LEU A 364 -10.38 5.83 -11.91
N VAL A 365 -10.36 6.09 -10.59
CA VAL A 365 -9.66 7.25 -10.01
C VAL A 365 -8.15 7.17 -10.24
N PHE A 366 -7.52 6.03 -9.97
CA PHE A 366 -6.08 5.86 -10.18
C PHE A 366 -5.70 5.91 -11.66
N GLN A 367 -6.44 5.27 -12.55
CA GLN A 367 -6.19 5.37 -14.00
C GLN A 367 -6.47 6.76 -14.58
N MET A 368 -7.31 7.59 -13.96
CA MET A 368 -7.46 9.00 -14.34
C MET A 368 -6.28 9.87 -13.87
N GLY A 369 -5.71 9.57 -12.71
CA GLY A 369 -4.59 10.33 -12.12
C GLY A 369 -3.26 10.09 -12.84
N GLN A 370 -2.93 8.84 -13.13
CA GLN A 370 -1.61 8.45 -13.65
C GLN A 370 -1.22 9.13 -14.98
N PRO A 371 -2.07 9.16 -16.02
CA PRO A 371 -1.73 9.82 -17.29
C PRO A 371 -1.47 11.32 -17.15
N ARG A 372 -2.05 11.98 -16.14
CA ARG A 372 -1.86 13.42 -15.88
C ARG A 372 -0.47 13.72 -15.36
N ILE A 373 0.08 12.87 -14.50
CA ILE A 373 1.45 12.98 -14.02
C ILE A 373 2.41 12.84 -15.21
N TRP A 374 2.20 11.84 -16.06
CA TRP A 374 3.02 11.61 -17.26
C TRP A 374 2.94 12.77 -18.25
N MET A 375 1.75 13.32 -18.45
CA MET A 375 1.53 14.51 -19.26
C MET A 375 2.29 15.72 -18.69
N SER A 376 2.26 15.94 -17.38
CA SER A 376 2.98 17.05 -16.72
C SER A 376 4.51 16.90 -16.88
N MET A 377 5.06 15.71 -16.62
CA MET A 377 6.48 15.41 -16.81
C MET A 377 6.91 15.55 -18.28
N SER A 378 6.07 15.14 -19.23
CA SER A 378 6.29 15.31 -20.67
C SER A 378 6.26 16.77 -21.11
N ARG A 379 5.33 17.57 -20.55
CA ARG A 379 5.27 19.01 -20.78
C ARG A 379 6.51 19.73 -20.28
N ASP A 380 7.22 19.17 -19.31
CA ASP A 380 8.49 19.68 -18.78
C ASP A 380 9.73 19.22 -19.57
N GLY A 381 9.53 18.34 -20.57
CA GLY A 381 10.59 17.78 -21.39
C GLY A 381 11.29 16.57 -20.76
N LEU A 382 10.83 16.10 -19.60
CA LEU A 382 11.43 14.96 -18.91
C LEU A 382 11.01 13.61 -19.49
N LEU A 383 9.86 13.56 -20.17
CA LEU A 383 9.37 12.40 -20.93
C LEU A 383 9.20 12.75 -22.43
N PRO A 384 9.16 11.75 -23.33
CA PRO A 384 8.84 11.96 -24.75
C PRO A 384 7.56 12.78 -24.96
N LYS A 385 7.56 13.67 -25.96
CA LYS A 385 6.43 14.58 -26.25
C LYS A 385 5.09 13.85 -26.48
N LYS A 386 5.13 12.60 -26.94
CA LYS A 386 3.94 11.75 -27.16
C LYS A 386 3.07 11.61 -25.90
N PHE A 387 3.67 11.59 -24.71
CA PHE A 387 2.94 11.51 -23.43
C PHE A 387 2.11 12.77 -23.12
N SER A 388 2.40 13.89 -23.77
CA SER A 388 1.63 15.13 -23.64
C SER A 388 0.57 15.31 -24.74
N THR A 389 0.45 14.37 -25.68
CA THR A 389 -0.52 14.45 -26.78
C THR A 389 -1.94 14.22 -26.26
N VAL A 390 -2.84 15.16 -26.56
CA VAL A 390 -4.24 15.13 -26.16
C VAL A 390 -5.11 14.74 -27.35
N HIS A 391 -6.07 13.82 -27.14
CA HIS A 391 -6.98 13.37 -28.19
C HIS A 391 -7.90 14.50 -28.67
N PRO A 392 -8.03 14.75 -29.98
CA PRO A 392 -8.77 15.90 -30.50
C PRO A 392 -10.25 15.92 -30.11
N LYS A 393 -10.91 14.75 -30.09
CA LYS A 393 -12.33 14.58 -29.76
C LYS A 393 -12.61 14.41 -28.26
N PHE A 394 -11.77 13.64 -27.56
CA PHE A 394 -12.05 13.19 -26.18
C PHE A 394 -11.35 14.07 -25.14
N LYS A 395 -10.38 14.88 -25.55
CA LYS A 395 -9.59 15.77 -24.68
C LYS A 395 -8.88 15.02 -23.54
N THR A 396 -8.56 13.75 -23.75
CA THR A 396 -7.82 12.87 -22.83
C THR A 396 -6.38 12.65 -23.34
N PRO A 397 -5.40 12.40 -22.45
CA PRO A 397 -4.02 12.09 -22.84
C PRO A 397 -3.91 10.66 -23.40
N SER A 398 -4.42 10.45 -24.62
CA SER A 398 -4.68 9.12 -25.22
C SER A 398 -3.48 8.18 -25.21
N PHE A 399 -2.30 8.66 -25.61
CA PHE A 399 -1.10 7.83 -25.63
C PHE A 399 -0.67 7.41 -24.23
N ALA A 400 -0.70 8.34 -23.27
CA ALA A 400 -0.37 8.02 -21.88
C ALA A 400 -1.37 7.01 -21.31
N THR A 401 -2.67 7.17 -21.55
CA THR A 401 -3.71 6.24 -21.09
C THR A 401 -3.53 4.81 -21.60
N ILE A 402 -3.18 4.62 -22.88
CA ILE A 402 -2.96 3.28 -23.44
C ILE A 402 -1.72 2.64 -22.80
N VAL A 403 -0.62 3.40 -22.69
CA VAL A 403 0.61 2.88 -22.11
C VAL A 403 0.44 2.57 -20.63
N THR A 404 -0.28 3.40 -19.86
CA THR A 404 -0.60 3.10 -18.46
C THR A 404 -1.44 1.84 -18.34
N GLY A 405 -2.47 1.68 -19.19
CA GLY A 405 -3.28 0.46 -19.22
C GLY A 405 -2.43 -0.79 -19.46
N PHE A 406 -1.46 -0.74 -20.37
CA PHE A 406 -0.55 -1.85 -20.64
C PHE A 406 0.41 -2.14 -19.47
N VAL A 407 0.98 -1.08 -18.86
CA VAL A 407 1.89 -1.18 -17.70
C VAL A 407 1.19 -1.74 -16.46
N VAL A 408 -0.13 -1.59 -16.35
CA VAL A 408 -0.95 -2.20 -15.29
C VAL A 408 -1.38 -3.61 -15.69
N ALA A 409 -1.87 -3.80 -16.91
CA ALA A 409 -2.44 -5.06 -17.40
C ALA A 409 -1.45 -6.23 -17.38
N VAL A 410 -0.23 -6.02 -17.87
CA VAL A 410 0.74 -7.12 -17.99
C VAL A 410 1.21 -7.62 -16.62
N PRO A 411 1.69 -6.77 -15.69
CA PRO A 411 2.15 -7.26 -14.39
C PRO A 411 1.02 -7.79 -13.50
N ALA A 412 -0.22 -7.32 -13.68
CA ALA A 412 -1.38 -7.86 -12.95
C ALA A 412 -1.61 -9.36 -13.19
N LEU A 413 -1.10 -9.92 -14.28
CA LEU A 413 -1.21 -11.36 -14.56
C LEU A 413 -0.21 -12.22 -13.77
N PHE A 414 0.86 -11.60 -13.25
CA PHE A 414 2.00 -12.34 -12.69
C PHE A 414 2.34 -11.96 -11.25
N LEU A 415 1.93 -10.78 -10.78
CA LEU A 415 2.32 -10.29 -9.46
C LEU A 415 1.24 -10.57 -8.42
N ASN A 416 1.65 -10.99 -7.23
CA ASN A 416 0.76 -11.28 -6.12
C ASN A 416 0.34 -10.03 -5.34
N LEU A 417 -0.87 -10.08 -4.77
CA LEU A 417 -1.52 -8.96 -4.06
C LEU A 417 -0.63 -8.33 -2.97
N THR A 418 0.03 -9.15 -2.15
CA THR A 418 0.87 -8.66 -1.04
C THR A 418 2.08 -7.86 -1.55
N MET A 419 2.79 -8.38 -2.56
CA MET A 419 3.96 -7.70 -3.12
C MET A 419 3.58 -6.37 -3.76
N VAL A 420 2.48 -6.32 -4.50
CA VAL A 420 2.04 -5.06 -5.12
C VAL A 420 1.55 -4.07 -4.06
N THR A 421 0.82 -4.52 -3.04
CA THR A 421 0.41 -3.66 -1.92
C THR A 421 1.62 -3.02 -1.22
N ASP A 422 2.65 -3.81 -0.94
CA ASP A 422 3.90 -3.37 -0.34
C ASP A 422 4.68 -2.37 -1.19
N LEU A 423 4.78 -2.64 -2.49
CA LEU A 423 5.46 -1.76 -3.45
C LEU A 423 4.71 -0.44 -3.65
N CYS A 424 3.38 -0.47 -3.61
CA CYS A 424 2.55 0.74 -3.63
C CYS A 424 2.83 1.58 -2.37
N SER A 425 2.71 0.95 -1.19
CA SER A 425 2.91 1.61 0.11
C SER A 425 4.29 2.27 0.24
N ILE A 426 5.38 1.59 -0.13
CA ILE A 426 6.73 2.19 -0.04
C ILE A 426 6.89 3.40 -0.96
N GLY A 427 6.31 3.35 -2.17
CA GLY A 427 6.36 4.45 -3.14
C GLY A 427 5.61 5.69 -2.65
N THR A 428 4.40 5.52 -2.14
CA THR A 428 3.59 6.61 -1.58
C THR A 428 4.22 7.19 -0.31
N LEU A 429 4.67 6.33 0.62
CA LEU A 429 5.34 6.78 1.84
C LEU A 429 6.57 7.63 1.51
N PHE A 430 7.37 7.21 0.52
CA PHE A 430 8.50 7.98 0.03
C PHE A 430 8.08 9.34 -0.55
N ALA A 431 6.99 9.38 -1.33
CA ALA A 431 6.44 10.63 -1.82
C ALA A 431 5.99 11.56 -0.68
N PHE A 432 5.34 11.01 0.35
CA PHE A 432 4.87 11.76 1.53
C PHE A 432 6.05 12.32 2.34
N VAL A 433 7.11 11.54 2.54
CA VAL A 433 8.36 12.00 3.18
C VAL A 433 8.88 13.24 2.46
N LEU A 434 8.92 13.21 1.13
CA LEU A 434 9.45 14.32 0.33
C LEU A 434 8.51 15.53 0.30
N VAL A 435 7.20 15.34 0.27
CA VAL A 435 6.25 16.46 0.40
C VAL A 435 6.34 17.10 1.78
N CYS A 436 6.38 16.33 2.86
CA CYS A 436 6.58 16.85 4.21
C CYS A 436 7.91 17.60 4.34
N ALA A 437 9.01 17.00 3.86
CA ALA A 437 10.32 17.64 3.82
C ALA A 437 10.30 18.93 2.98
N GLY A 438 9.55 18.95 1.88
CA GLY A 438 9.41 20.10 1.00
C GLY A 438 8.80 21.30 1.71
N VAL A 439 7.73 21.10 2.50
CA VAL A 439 7.13 22.18 3.31
C VAL A 439 8.15 22.71 4.31
N LEU A 440 8.87 21.82 5.00
CA LEU A 440 9.89 22.19 5.99
C LEU A 440 11.08 22.93 5.37
N VAL A 441 11.50 22.58 4.16
CA VAL A 441 12.58 23.30 3.44
C VAL A 441 12.12 24.69 3.00
N LEU A 442 10.84 24.86 2.67
CA LEU A 442 10.31 26.13 2.21
C LEU A 442 9.86 27.04 3.35
N GLN A 443 9.55 26.53 4.55
CA GLN A 443 8.89 27.30 5.62
C GLN A 443 9.56 28.63 6.01
N ASN A 444 10.91 28.70 5.99
CA ASN A 444 11.69 29.86 6.43
C ASN A 444 12.05 30.82 5.27
N LYS A 445 11.63 30.51 4.05
CA LYS A 445 11.89 31.33 2.87
C LYS A 445 10.82 32.42 2.71
N THR A 446 11.26 33.67 2.66
CA THR A 446 10.41 34.87 2.58
C THR A 446 10.13 35.33 1.16
N ASP A 447 10.93 34.89 0.20
CA ASP A 447 10.85 35.20 -1.23
C ASP A 447 9.76 34.41 -1.98
N ILE A 448 9.16 33.42 -1.32
CA ILE A 448 8.20 32.49 -1.94
C ILE A 448 6.76 32.90 -1.56
N PRO A 449 5.88 33.15 -2.55
CA PRO A 449 4.46 33.44 -2.30
C PRO A 449 3.80 32.32 -1.50
N ARG A 450 3.02 32.67 -0.47
CA ARG A 450 2.30 31.69 0.36
C ARG A 450 0.87 31.50 -0.10
N GLY A 451 0.36 30.28 0.06
CA GLY A 451 -1.05 29.95 -0.12
C GLY A 451 -1.95 30.54 0.98
N LYS A 452 -3.27 30.42 0.81
CA LYS A 452 -4.25 30.82 1.83
C LYS A 452 -4.34 29.84 3.00
N PHE A 453 -3.98 28.59 2.78
CA PHE A 453 -3.88 27.58 3.81
C PHE A 453 -2.42 27.44 4.25
N LYS A 454 -2.20 27.43 5.57
CA LYS A 454 -0.90 27.19 6.19
C LYS A 454 -1.06 26.11 7.24
N THR A 455 -0.10 25.20 7.33
CA THR A 455 -0.08 24.21 8.40
C THR A 455 -0.03 24.90 9.77
N PRO A 456 -0.83 24.45 10.76
CA PRO A 456 -0.72 24.96 12.13
C PRO A 456 0.72 24.81 12.63
N TYR A 457 1.31 25.92 13.07
CA TYR A 457 2.70 25.94 13.48
C TYR A 457 2.82 25.67 14.98
N VAL A 458 3.54 24.62 15.31
CA VAL A 458 4.04 24.34 16.66
C VAL A 458 5.53 24.08 16.52
N ASN A 459 6.36 24.66 17.39
CA ASN A 459 7.80 24.51 17.29
C ASN A 459 8.22 23.10 17.72
N SER A 460 8.76 22.33 16.77
CA SER A 460 9.20 20.96 17.00
C SER A 460 10.40 20.83 17.95
N LYS A 461 11.19 21.90 18.15
CA LYS A 461 12.39 21.91 19.00
C LYS A 461 12.14 21.40 20.41
N TYR A 462 10.94 21.64 20.96
CA TYR A 462 10.59 21.24 22.32
C TYR A 462 9.96 19.84 22.38
N ILE A 463 9.18 19.48 21.36
CA ILE A 463 8.36 18.26 21.38
C ILE A 463 9.15 17.07 20.87
N LEU A 464 9.94 17.22 19.80
CA LEU A 464 10.68 16.11 19.21
C LEU A 464 11.68 15.46 20.19
N PRO A 465 12.48 16.19 20.98
CA PRO A 465 13.39 15.57 21.95
C PRO A 465 12.64 14.81 23.05
N VAL A 466 11.50 15.34 23.51
CA VAL A 466 10.64 14.67 24.49
C VAL A 466 10.10 13.35 23.92
N LEU A 467 9.63 13.36 22.66
CA LEU A 467 9.18 12.14 21.98
C LEU A 467 10.32 11.13 21.81
N MET A 468 11.53 11.57 21.48
CA MET A 468 12.69 10.68 21.37
C MET A 468 13.06 10.05 22.72
N ILE A 469 13.09 10.84 23.80
CA ILE A 469 13.35 10.34 25.15
C ILE A 469 12.26 9.34 25.57
N ALA A 470 10.99 9.65 25.30
CA ALA A 470 9.88 8.76 25.57
C ALA A 470 9.99 7.44 24.77
N GLY A 471 10.39 7.50 23.50
CA GLY A 471 10.62 6.33 22.66
C GLY A 471 11.77 5.46 23.15
N ILE A 472 12.89 6.06 23.54
CA ILE A 472 14.03 5.34 24.14
C ILE A 472 13.62 4.71 25.47
N TYR A 473 12.94 5.47 26.33
CA TYR A 473 12.42 4.95 27.59
C TYR A 473 11.48 3.76 27.35
N TYR A 474 10.55 3.86 26.40
CA TYR A 474 9.67 2.75 26.06
C TYR A 474 10.44 1.52 25.57
N ALA A 475 11.40 1.70 24.66
CA ALA A 475 12.20 0.62 24.10
C ALA A 475 12.99 -0.15 25.17
N PHE A 476 13.61 0.54 26.13
CA PHE A 476 14.44 -0.08 27.17
C PHE A 476 13.67 -0.47 28.43
N ALA A 477 12.58 0.22 28.79
CA ALA A 477 11.81 -0.10 30.00
C ALA A 477 10.74 -1.17 29.76
N PHE A 478 10.04 -1.13 28.61
CA PHE A 478 8.93 -2.04 28.33
C PHE A 478 9.27 -3.12 27.29
N ASN A 479 10.22 -2.85 26.39
CA ASN A 479 10.58 -3.80 25.32
C ASN A 479 12.05 -4.25 25.37
N ASN A 480 12.64 -4.33 26.56
CA ASN A 480 14.07 -4.55 26.75
C ASN A 480 14.60 -5.80 26.00
N LYS A 481 13.88 -6.93 26.10
CA LYS A 481 14.27 -8.19 25.43
C LYS A 481 14.36 -8.01 23.91
N ALA A 482 13.33 -7.46 23.27
CA ALA A 482 13.33 -7.25 21.82
C ALA A 482 14.34 -6.18 21.38
N THR A 483 14.50 -5.12 22.18
CA THR A 483 15.47 -4.04 21.92
C THR A 483 16.91 -4.56 21.98
N MET A 484 17.26 -5.36 22.99
CA MET A 484 18.58 -5.96 23.10
C MET A 484 18.82 -7.00 22.00
N ALA A 485 17.83 -7.84 21.68
CA ALA A 485 17.93 -8.78 20.55
C ALA A 485 18.10 -8.06 19.19
N PHE A 486 17.46 -6.89 19.03
CA PHE A 486 17.64 -6.04 17.85
C PHE A 486 19.07 -5.50 17.78
N ILE A 487 19.59 -4.93 18.87
CA ILE A 487 20.93 -4.32 18.94
C ILE A 487 22.05 -5.37 18.81
N ASN A 488 21.97 -6.47 19.56
CA ASN A 488 22.98 -7.52 19.60
C ASN A 488 22.94 -8.46 18.39
N ASN A 489 21.89 -8.35 17.57
CA ASN A 489 21.62 -9.27 16.48
C ASN A 489 21.53 -10.75 16.92
N GLU A 490 20.81 -10.99 18.02
CA GLU A 490 20.57 -12.33 18.56
C GLU A 490 19.79 -13.19 17.55
N ALA A 491 20.15 -14.47 17.44
CA ALA A 491 19.52 -15.41 16.52
C ALA A 491 18.03 -15.57 16.83
N GLN A 492 17.20 -15.55 15.79
CA GLN A 492 15.75 -15.71 15.92
C GLN A 492 15.34 -17.12 15.48
N THR A 493 14.49 -17.77 16.28
CA THR A 493 13.91 -19.07 15.95
C THR A 493 12.84 -18.91 14.88
N ASN A 494 12.92 -19.70 13.82
CA ASN A 494 11.91 -19.73 12.77
C ASN A 494 10.59 -20.33 13.30
N ASP A 495 9.47 -19.88 12.75
CA ASP A 495 8.14 -20.42 13.06
C ASP A 495 7.93 -21.80 12.43
N ALA A 496 6.96 -22.55 12.94
CA ALA A 496 6.73 -23.93 12.56
C ALA A 496 6.53 -24.08 11.05
N THR A 497 5.68 -23.24 10.45
CA THR A 497 5.40 -23.25 9.02
C THR A 497 6.66 -23.00 8.18
N THR A 498 7.48 -22.01 8.53
CA THR A 498 8.75 -21.73 7.83
C THR A 498 9.73 -22.89 7.95
N ILE A 499 9.84 -23.52 9.12
CA ILE A 499 10.68 -24.71 9.29
C ILE A 499 10.18 -25.81 8.37
N ILE A 500 8.91 -26.22 8.49
CA ILE A 500 8.35 -27.36 7.74
C ILE A 500 8.38 -27.14 6.22
N THR A 501 8.09 -25.93 5.74
CA THR A 501 8.12 -25.64 4.29
C THR A 501 9.54 -25.60 3.70
N SER A 502 10.56 -25.47 4.55
CA SER A 502 11.97 -25.48 4.13
C SER A 502 12.62 -26.88 4.12
N LEU A 503 11.96 -27.89 4.68
CA LEU A 503 12.51 -29.24 4.79
C LEU A 503 12.43 -30.00 3.46
N ASP A 504 13.44 -30.83 3.21
CA ASP A 504 13.30 -31.91 2.24
C ASP A 504 12.56 -33.13 2.83
N LYS A 505 12.33 -34.15 2.01
CA LYS A 505 11.62 -35.37 2.40
C LYS A 505 12.34 -36.17 3.50
N GLU A 506 13.67 -36.19 3.47
CA GLU A 506 14.48 -36.91 4.46
C GLU A 506 14.49 -36.16 5.80
N GLU A 507 14.67 -34.84 5.76
CA GLU A 507 14.62 -33.95 6.91
C GLU A 507 13.24 -33.98 7.58
N SER A 508 12.16 -33.93 6.79
CA SER A 508 10.78 -34.05 7.31
C SER A 508 10.60 -35.34 8.11
N THR A 509 11.13 -36.47 7.62
CA THR A 509 11.07 -37.76 8.32
C THR A 509 11.87 -37.74 9.62
N LYS A 510 13.06 -37.11 9.62
CA LYS A 510 13.88 -36.97 10.84
C LYS A 510 13.18 -36.11 11.90
N VAL A 511 12.57 -35.00 11.47
CA VAL A 511 11.80 -34.11 12.34
C VAL A 511 10.61 -34.84 12.93
N PHE A 512 9.87 -35.61 12.13
CA PHE A 512 8.75 -36.42 12.61
C PHE A 512 9.17 -37.39 13.72
N ASN A 513 10.20 -38.20 13.46
CA ASN A 513 10.70 -39.18 14.43
C ASN A 513 11.17 -38.53 15.75
N TYR A 514 11.74 -37.33 15.68
CA TYR A 514 12.14 -36.57 16.87
C TYR A 514 10.91 -36.07 17.65
N LEU A 515 9.95 -35.44 16.99
CA LEU A 515 8.73 -34.94 17.63
C LEU A 515 7.91 -36.08 18.27
N GLU A 516 7.91 -37.26 17.64
CA GLU A 516 7.32 -38.48 18.21
C GLU A 516 8.07 -38.96 19.46
N SER A 517 9.38 -38.77 19.53
CA SER A 517 10.22 -39.24 20.65
C SER A 517 10.07 -38.40 21.92
N ILE A 518 9.75 -37.11 21.78
CA ILE A 518 9.67 -36.16 22.91
C ILE A 518 8.30 -36.09 23.56
N ASP A 519 7.24 -36.53 22.87
CA ASP A 519 5.88 -36.57 23.41
C ASP A 519 5.15 -37.83 22.96
N VAL A 520 4.83 -38.70 23.92
CA VAL A 520 4.17 -39.99 23.67
C VAL A 520 2.75 -39.80 23.11
N HIS A 521 2.09 -38.67 23.37
CA HIS A 521 0.79 -38.36 22.79
C HIS A 521 0.86 -38.14 21.27
N ASN A 522 2.03 -37.77 20.72
CA ASN A 522 2.25 -37.66 19.28
C ASN A 522 2.24 -39.04 18.59
N LYS A 523 2.45 -40.15 19.31
CA LYS A 523 2.32 -41.52 18.79
C LYS A 523 0.88 -41.94 18.51
N THR A 524 -0.06 -41.35 19.25
CA THR A 524 -1.50 -41.61 19.16
C THR A 524 -2.25 -40.53 18.39
N ALA A 525 -1.56 -39.47 17.94
CA ALA A 525 -2.16 -38.44 17.12
C ALA A 525 -2.67 -39.05 15.81
N GLU A 526 -3.94 -38.82 15.48
CA GLU A 526 -4.57 -39.31 14.24
C GLU A 526 -3.91 -38.73 12.98
N THR A 527 -3.06 -37.71 13.11
CA THR A 527 -2.44 -36.98 12.00
C THR A 527 -0.92 -36.91 12.13
N SER A 528 -0.21 -37.26 11.06
CA SER A 528 1.25 -37.10 10.90
C SER A 528 1.66 -35.65 10.60
N ASP A 529 0.81 -34.67 10.90
CA ASP A 529 0.97 -33.27 10.49
C ASP A 529 2.07 -32.58 11.31
N LEU A 530 3.25 -32.46 10.71
CA LEU A 530 4.42 -31.84 11.32
C LEU A 530 4.21 -30.39 11.73
N GLU A 531 3.44 -29.62 10.95
CA GLU A 531 3.20 -28.22 11.27
C GLU A 531 2.41 -28.12 12.57
N HIS A 532 1.34 -28.91 12.71
CA HIS A 532 0.53 -28.98 13.92
C HIS A 532 1.33 -29.47 15.14
N LEU A 533 2.14 -30.53 14.94
CA LEU A 533 2.98 -31.11 16.00
C LEU A 533 4.05 -30.15 16.51
N LEU A 534 4.52 -29.23 15.67
CA LEU A 534 5.51 -28.23 16.04
C LEU A 534 4.84 -26.95 16.58
N SER A 535 3.72 -26.53 15.98
CA SER A 535 3.00 -25.30 16.37
C SER A 535 2.38 -25.38 17.76
N GLN A 536 2.05 -26.58 18.26
CA GLN A 536 1.51 -26.76 19.62
C GLN A 536 2.44 -26.23 20.73
N TYR A 537 3.74 -26.09 20.44
CA TYR A 537 4.71 -25.57 21.39
C TYR A 537 4.90 -24.05 21.25
N GLN A 538 4.41 -23.40 20.19
CA GLN A 538 4.67 -21.98 19.88
C GLN A 538 4.09 -21.00 20.90
N ASP A 539 3.05 -21.39 21.64
CA ASP A 539 2.44 -20.53 22.67
C ASP A 539 3.39 -20.32 23.88
N ASP A 540 4.35 -21.23 24.10
CA ASP A 540 5.41 -21.09 25.10
C ASP A 540 6.76 -20.93 24.39
N GLU A 541 7.22 -19.69 24.27
CA GLU A 541 8.46 -19.33 23.56
C GLU A 541 9.69 -20.11 24.09
N ALA A 542 9.76 -20.40 25.39
CA ALA A 542 10.88 -21.11 25.98
C ALA A 542 10.84 -22.60 25.60
N LYS A 543 9.66 -23.21 25.70
CA LYS A 543 9.45 -24.62 25.31
C LYS A 543 9.65 -24.80 23.80
N TYR A 544 9.12 -23.90 22.99
CA TYR A 544 9.33 -23.90 21.54
C TYR A 544 10.82 -23.85 21.17
N ALA A 545 11.57 -22.93 21.78
CA ALA A 545 13.00 -22.80 21.52
C ALA A 545 13.79 -24.07 21.92
N GLU A 546 13.40 -24.75 23.00
CA GLU A 546 14.00 -26.01 23.43
C GLU A 546 13.72 -27.14 22.44
N VAL A 547 12.46 -27.28 22.01
CA VAL A 547 12.04 -28.28 21.02
C VAL A 547 12.77 -28.05 19.69
N VAL A 548 12.78 -26.81 19.18
CA VAL A 548 13.45 -26.46 17.91
C VAL A 548 14.94 -26.74 17.98
N LYS A 549 15.60 -26.44 19.10
CA LYS A 549 17.03 -26.71 19.29
C LYS A 549 17.37 -28.18 19.11
N GLY A 550 16.53 -29.09 19.62
CA GLY A 550 16.72 -30.53 19.52
C GLY A 550 16.36 -31.14 18.16
N LEU A 551 15.76 -30.39 17.24
CA LEU A 551 15.42 -30.90 15.91
C LEU A 551 16.68 -31.42 15.18
N PRO A 552 16.64 -32.62 14.57
CA PRO A 552 17.80 -33.24 13.90
C PRO A 552 18.01 -32.70 12.47
N ILE A 553 18.03 -31.37 12.32
CA ILE A 553 18.20 -30.65 11.06
C ILE A 553 19.28 -29.57 11.19
N ASN A 554 19.71 -28.98 10.07
CA ASN A 554 20.71 -27.92 10.08
C ASN A 554 20.21 -26.68 10.85
N ASP A 555 21.07 -26.07 11.67
CA ASP A 555 20.75 -24.85 12.42
C ASP A 555 20.35 -23.67 11.51
N SER A 556 20.77 -23.65 10.24
CA SER A 556 20.32 -22.64 9.26
C SER A 556 18.84 -22.73 8.91
N LEU A 557 18.21 -23.89 9.13
CA LEU A 557 16.75 -24.09 8.93
C LEU A 557 15.97 -23.74 10.20
N LYS A 558 16.61 -23.90 11.36
CA LYS A 558 16.02 -23.60 12.68
C LYS A 558 16.05 -22.12 13.02
N TYR A 559 17.15 -21.45 12.67
CA TYR A 559 17.46 -20.11 13.14
C TYR A 559 17.82 -19.18 11.97
N GLU A 560 17.29 -17.97 12.00
CA GLU A 560 17.82 -16.87 11.20
C GLU A 560 18.84 -16.07 12.03
N SER A 561 20.07 -15.93 11.53
CA SER A 561 21.17 -15.29 12.27
C SER A 561 22.19 -14.59 11.36
N GLY A 562 23.14 -13.86 11.96
CA GLY A 562 24.20 -13.19 11.20
C GLY A 562 23.65 -12.16 10.21
N PHE A 563 24.13 -12.16 8.97
CA PHE A 563 23.72 -11.18 7.95
C PHE A 563 22.31 -11.45 7.42
N SER A 564 21.83 -12.71 7.41
CA SER A 564 20.46 -13.01 6.95
C SER A 564 19.44 -12.33 7.85
N LEU A 565 19.67 -12.33 9.16
CA LEU A 565 18.84 -11.59 10.11
C LEU A 565 19.10 -10.07 10.06
N PHE A 566 20.38 -9.66 10.04
CA PHE A 566 20.74 -8.24 10.14
C PHE A 566 20.18 -7.40 8.98
N LYS A 567 20.10 -7.96 7.76
CA LYS A 567 19.57 -7.25 6.59
C LYS A 567 18.13 -6.76 6.80
N HIS A 568 17.32 -7.48 7.57
CA HIS A 568 15.94 -7.09 7.91
C HIS A 568 15.89 -5.91 8.89
N LYS A 569 16.98 -5.64 9.62
CA LYS A 569 17.10 -4.54 10.60
C LYS A 569 17.66 -3.25 10.00
N ILE A 570 18.23 -3.30 8.79
CA ILE A 570 18.87 -2.14 8.12
C ILE A 570 17.91 -0.94 7.99
N PRO A 571 16.65 -1.09 7.52
CA PRO A 571 15.75 0.05 7.38
C PRO A 571 15.51 0.79 8.71
N MET A 572 15.35 0.04 9.81
CA MET A 572 15.16 0.60 11.15
C MET A 572 16.39 1.36 11.64
N TRP A 573 17.60 0.85 11.38
CA TRP A 573 18.83 1.57 11.69
C TRP A 573 18.94 2.89 10.92
N ILE A 574 18.65 2.87 9.62
CA ILE A 574 18.62 4.09 8.80
C ILE A 574 17.62 5.10 9.37
N PHE A 575 16.42 4.64 9.75
CA PHE A 575 15.42 5.48 10.39
C PHE A 575 15.95 6.15 11.67
N ILE A 576 16.58 5.40 12.58
CA ILE A 576 17.14 5.93 13.83
C ILE A 576 18.19 7.02 13.55
N PHE A 577 19.11 6.79 12.59
CA PHE A 577 20.11 7.80 12.23
C PHE A 577 19.49 9.05 11.61
N VAL A 578 18.49 8.88 10.72
CA VAL A 578 17.76 10.00 10.13
C VAL A 578 17.00 10.77 11.20
N LEU A 579 16.38 10.09 12.17
CA LEU A 579 15.65 10.71 13.28
C LEU A 579 16.54 11.65 14.11
N VAL A 580 17.77 11.24 14.40
CA VAL A 580 18.78 12.10 15.06
C VAL A 580 19.10 13.33 14.20
N GLY A 581 19.29 13.15 12.89
CA GLY A 581 19.50 14.25 11.95
C GLY A 581 18.33 15.25 11.91
N LEU A 582 17.10 14.74 11.91
CA LEU A 582 15.87 15.55 11.97
C LEU A 582 15.74 16.32 13.28
N ALA A 583 16.16 15.73 14.40
CA ALA A 583 16.22 16.44 15.68
C ALA A 583 17.18 17.63 15.60
N VAL A 584 18.39 17.43 15.08
CA VAL A 584 19.36 18.53 14.88
C VAL A 584 18.80 19.60 13.94
N TRP A 585 18.14 19.21 12.85
CA TRP A 585 17.53 20.16 11.92
C TRP A 585 16.39 20.97 12.56
N SER A 586 15.55 20.31 13.37
CA SER A 586 14.49 20.92 14.16
C SER A 586 15.02 22.00 15.09
N PHE A 587 16.11 21.72 15.83
CA PHE A 587 16.77 22.68 16.72
C PHE A 587 17.35 23.89 15.99
N ARG A 588 17.93 23.69 14.81
CA ARG A 588 18.60 24.76 14.05
C ARG A 588 17.64 25.70 13.33
N GLN A 589 16.50 25.18 12.85
CA GLN A 589 15.63 25.90 11.91
C GLN A 589 14.22 26.16 12.44
N ASN A 590 13.92 25.81 13.71
CA ASN A 590 12.59 25.94 14.31
C ASN A 590 11.50 25.34 13.39
N LEU A 591 11.64 24.04 13.11
CA LEU A 591 10.76 23.34 12.17
C LEU A 591 9.32 23.25 12.68
N SER A 592 8.36 23.34 11.75
CA SER A 592 6.95 23.06 12.04
C SER A 592 6.76 21.61 12.46
N LEU A 593 6.07 21.38 13.58
CA LEU A 593 5.85 20.05 14.14
C LEU A 593 5.04 19.15 13.22
N ILE A 594 3.96 19.64 12.63
CA ILE A 594 3.01 18.79 11.89
C ILE A 594 3.68 18.11 10.68
N PRO A 595 4.34 18.84 9.75
CA PRO A 595 5.04 18.19 8.65
C PRO A 595 6.20 17.32 9.13
N LEU A 596 6.87 17.68 10.24
CA LEU A 596 7.95 16.88 10.79
C LEU A 596 7.47 15.55 11.36
N LEU A 597 6.34 15.53 12.07
CA LEU A 597 5.72 14.29 12.55
C LEU A 597 5.24 13.44 11.37
N GLY A 598 4.65 14.05 10.34
CA GLY A 598 4.28 13.33 9.11
C GLY A 598 5.49 12.65 8.46
N LEU A 599 6.62 13.36 8.36
CA LEU A 599 7.87 12.83 7.85
C LEU A 599 8.39 11.67 8.72
N ILE A 600 8.41 11.82 10.05
CA ILE A 600 8.89 10.78 10.98
C ILE A 600 7.99 9.54 10.93
N CYS A 601 6.67 9.71 10.99
CA CYS A 601 5.73 8.59 10.91
C CYS A 601 5.85 7.84 9.59
N CYS A 602 5.99 8.55 8.45
CA CYS A 602 6.17 7.89 7.17
C CYS A 602 7.49 7.12 7.10
N LEU A 603 8.60 7.69 7.57
CA LEU A 603 9.88 6.97 7.62
C LEU A 603 9.83 5.75 8.54
N TYR A 604 9.13 5.84 9.68
CA TYR A 604 8.93 4.70 10.57
C TYR A 604 8.15 3.58 9.88
N MET A 605 7.03 3.89 9.22
CA MET A 605 6.25 2.90 8.46
C MET A 605 7.06 2.28 7.32
N MET A 606 7.91 3.05 6.63
CA MET A 606 8.83 2.52 5.62
C MET A 606 9.88 1.58 6.22
N ALA A 607 10.30 1.82 7.47
CA ALA A 607 11.28 0.98 8.16
C ALA A 607 10.70 -0.38 8.59
N GLU A 608 9.38 -0.48 8.76
CA GLU A 608 8.66 -1.74 9.05
C GLU A 608 8.40 -2.59 7.79
N LEU A 609 8.64 -2.04 6.60
CA LEU A 609 8.52 -2.81 5.35
C LEU A 609 9.71 -3.75 5.16
N SER A 610 9.47 -4.88 4.50
CA SER A 610 10.51 -5.87 4.22
C SER A 610 11.68 -5.29 3.43
N VAL A 611 12.88 -5.85 3.64
CA VAL A 611 14.09 -5.47 2.88
C VAL A 611 13.91 -5.69 1.37
N TRP A 612 13.09 -6.67 0.97
CA TRP A 612 12.80 -6.94 -0.44
C TRP A 612 12.06 -5.76 -1.09
N ASN A 613 11.13 -5.15 -0.38
CA ASN A 613 10.40 -3.96 -0.85
C ASN A 613 11.36 -2.80 -1.12
N TRP A 614 12.34 -2.59 -0.23
CA TRP A 614 13.41 -1.61 -0.41
C TRP A 614 14.30 -1.91 -1.61
N ILE A 615 14.66 -3.18 -1.82
CA ILE A 615 15.48 -3.59 -2.97
C ILE A 615 14.73 -3.31 -4.27
N TYR A 616 13.49 -3.79 -4.40
CA TYR A 616 12.66 -3.56 -5.59
C TYR A 616 12.44 -2.08 -5.86
N PHE A 617 12.12 -1.30 -4.83
CA PHE A 617 11.94 0.15 -4.96
C PHE A 617 13.24 0.85 -5.39
N THR A 618 14.38 0.47 -4.82
CA THR A 618 15.68 1.05 -5.18
C THR A 618 16.06 0.71 -6.62
N ILE A 619 15.86 -0.53 -7.06
CA ILE A 619 16.07 -0.94 -8.45
C ILE A 619 15.20 -0.10 -9.39
N TRP A 620 13.92 0.10 -9.04
CA TRP A 620 13.02 0.96 -9.80
C TRP A 620 13.53 2.40 -9.90
N LEU A 621 13.96 3.00 -8.80
CA LEU A 621 14.53 4.36 -8.79
C LEU A 621 15.82 4.46 -9.62
N LEU A 622 16.70 3.46 -9.55
CA LEU A 622 17.93 3.42 -10.34
C LEU A 622 17.64 3.37 -11.85
N LEU A 623 16.66 2.56 -12.28
CA LEU A 623 16.19 2.56 -13.67
C LEU A 623 15.68 3.95 -14.09
N GLY A 624 14.92 4.61 -13.22
CA GLY A 624 14.48 5.99 -13.44
C GLY A 624 15.64 6.98 -13.58
N LEU A 625 16.69 6.84 -12.77
CA LEU A 625 17.88 7.69 -12.86
C LEU A 625 18.67 7.46 -14.15
N VAL A 626 18.77 6.22 -14.63
CA VAL A 626 19.35 5.92 -15.94
C VAL A 626 18.59 6.66 -17.05
N ILE A 627 17.26 6.62 -17.03
CA ILE A 627 16.43 7.38 -17.99
C ILE A 627 16.67 8.89 -17.86
N TYR A 628 16.79 9.40 -16.63
CA TYR A 628 17.04 10.83 -16.39
C TYR A 628 18.35 11.30 -17.03
N PHE A 629 19.46 10.61 -16.76
CA PHE A 629 20.78 11.01 -17.25
C PHE A 629 20.95 10.80 -18.75
N THR A 630 20.27 9.82 -19.34
CA THR A 630 20.34 9.51 -20.77
C THR A 630 19.43 10.42 -21.61
N TYR A 631 18.20 10.66 -21.16
CA TYR A 631 17.17 11.36 -21.92
C TYR A 631 16.69 12.66 -21.25
N SER A 632 16.16 12.60 -20.02
CA SER A 632 15.38 13.71 -19.44
C SER A 632 16.21 14.97 -19.21
N ARG A 633 17.45 14.82 -18.73
CA ARG A 633 18.35 15.96 -18.49
C ARG A 633 18.67 16.75 -19.75
N LYS A 634 18.83 16.08 -20.89
CA LYS A 634 19.12 16.72 -22.19
C LYS A 634 17.89 17.42 -22.79
N ASN A 635 16.70 16.88 -22.53
CA ASN A 635 15.44 17.36 -23.11
C ASN A 635 14.65 18.30 -22.18
N SER A 636 15.10 18.50 -20.94
CA SER A 636 14.46 19.42 -19.98
C SER A 636 14.33 20.82 -20.57
N LYS A 637 13.13 21.41 -20.42
CA LYS A 637 12.86 22.77 -20.88
C LYS A 637 13.64 23.84 -20.12
N LEU A 638 14.14 23.53 -18.92
CA LEU A 638 15.00 24.45 -18.17
C LEU A 638 16.38 24.63 -18.78
N ASN A 639 16.83 23.74 -19.68
CA ASN A 639 18.07 23.95 -20.45
C ASN A 639 18.02 25.20 -21.34
N PHE A 640 16.82 25.61 -21.76
CA PHE A 640 16.65 26.72 -22.69
C PHE A 640 16.48 28.07 -21.99
N VAL A 641 16.28 28.09 -20.66
CA VAL A 641 16.14 29.32 -19.87
C VAL A 641 17.51 29.90 -19.50
N GLU A 642 18.57 29.10 -19.41
CA GLU A 642 19.94 29.59 -19.20
C GLU A 642 20.61 30.16 -20.47
N LYS A 643 19.98 30.03 -21.65
CA LYS A 643 20.51 30.51 -22.94
C LYS A 643 19.90 31.83 -23.42
N ILE A 644 19.00 32.43 -22.64
CA ILE A 644 18.40 33.75 -22.87
C ILE A 644 18.77 34.60 -21.66
#